data_AF-A0A494YA73-F1
#
_entry.id   AF-A0A494YA73-F1
#
_cell.length_a   1.000
_cell.length_b   1.000
_cell.length_c   1.000
_cell.angle_alpha   90.00
_cell.angle_beta   90.00
_cell.angle_gamma   90.00
#
_symmetry.space_group_name_H-M   'P 1'
#
loop_
_entity.id
_entity.type
_entity.pdbx_description
1 polymer ?
#
loop_
_entity_poly.entity_id
_entity_poly.type
_entity_poly.pdbx_seq_one_letter_code
_entity_poly.pdbx_strand_id
1 'polypeptide(L)'
;MRIGGAGYVGGSVGGRGCRECVHGVGVNARSMESNVCRARCTAHSRTMCIRHVIEAEVDMYSFAVQIYASTRNLFKYTHGWRVRSRAAALGLAGVLSCAGAQATTVNVTAAATNAEESGATAAPATVNLSASNLGLRDALRVLSANKALVGSGISSYDIVLASGTYRIASTLTVTLDPSWSGTTITISGPADDSAIITGSQIVTGFKAVTDPSALARIPVSAHGSVLVASLAASGVTNLGTFNRHGYGISITPAPLEVFFRDQPMTIARWPNSGFATIASLPGGPTGLTFTVSGGNPSAWANEPNLHAFGYWARDWADTTLPVQSVDASGVITLQSPAPTLGLAVGQRVFIENALSELDSPGEYYVDSNAGLLYFWPPATMTDGDVQVSVADSIFVANNATYLTLQNLTLDIGRGDAVQFNGGGKNTVDHVVIRNMGNRAGVSSAGASGFQYVTASNTGEGGITIYSGNRTTLAAGSSFVTNSTIHDYARRSRAYRPAISVSGAGDTITGNTIYNGPHAGILFSGNNHEIGNNEIYDVVTETSDSGAIYAGRDWTMRGTIIEDNFIHDIGSTSAPSATMGVYLDDEYCGTIIRRNVFSKVGQAVFIGGGRDNTVSDNLFVNLLPAISADSRGMSWQEPDVVSTTGVFQTALRAVPYSTAPYATQYPTLPVILTDMPGVPLGNTITRNVVIDGTQLTADSGALQYLQIGTWFGSPDVVFATPMSDSARAVYSDFVLSTASPAIAQGFQTSHFSR
;
A
#
# COMPACT_ATOMS: atom_id res chain seq x y z
N MET A 1 26.80 -7.65 19.91
CA MET A 1 28.06 -7.59 19.13
C MET A 1 28.38 -6.13 18.79
N ARG A 2 29.62 -5.76 18.48
CA ARG A 2 29.95 -4.38 18.03
C ARG A 2 29.81 -4.28 16.51
N ILE A 3 28.98 -3.36 16.03
CA ILE A 3 28.92 -2.99 14.61
C ILE A 3 29.95 -1.88 14.38
N GLY A 4 30.81 -2.04 13.37
CA GLY A 4 31.88 -1.09 13.06
C GLY A 4 31.41 -0.03 12.06
N GLY A 5 31.50 1.25 12.45
CA GLY A 5 31.28 2.37 11.52
C GLY A 5 32.48 2.58 10.59
N ALA A 6 32.22 2.81 9.30
CA ALA A 6 33.24 3.20 8.32
C ALA A 6 33.34 4.74 8.29
N GLY A 7 34.46 5.29 8.78
CA GLY A 7 34.70 6.72 8.78
C GLY A 7 35.09 7.28 7.41
N TYR A 8 34.53 8.42 7.03
CA TYR A 8 34.99 9.17 5.86
C TYR A 8 36.39 9.75 6.10
N VAL A 9 37.35 9.39 5.23
CA VAL A 9 38.69 10.00 5.22
C VAL A 9 38.69 11.19 4.28
N GLY A 10 38.81 12.40 4.83
CA GLY A 10 38.97 13.62 4.04
C GLY A 10 40.37 13.73 3.44
N GLY A 11 40.46 13.92 2.12
CA GLY A 11 41.72 14.17 1.40
C GLY A 11 41.68 15.51 0.67
N SER A 12 42.41 16.51 1.18
CA SER A 12 42.44 17.88 0.62
C SER A 12 43.74 18.16 -0.14
N VAL A 13 43.65 18.27 -1.47
CA VAL A 13 44.69 18.85 -2.32
C VAL A 13 44.03 19.78 -3.34
N GLY A 14 44.46 21.03 -3.39
CA GLY A 14 43.84 22.06 -4.24
C GLY A 14 44.49 22.20 -5.62
N GLY A 15 43.68 22.52 -6.63
CA GLY A 15 44.13 22.88 -7.98
C GLY A 15 43.18 23.90 -8.61
N ARG A 16 43.71 25.00 -9.16
CA ARG A 16 42.93 26.02 -9.88
C ARG A 16 42.91 25.70 -11.38
N GLY A 17 41.75 25.82 -12.03
CA GLY A 17 41.64 25.70 -13.48
C GLY A 17 40.28 26.15 -14.03
N CYS A 18 40.26 27.25 -14.79
CA CYS A 18 39.10 27.70 -15.55
C CYS A 18 39.28 27.35 -17.04
N ARG A 19 38.21 26.81 -17.66
CA ARG A 19 37.78 26.89 -19.08
C ARG A 19 36.44 26.12 -19.15
N GLU A 20 35.35 26.71 -19.63
CA GLU A 20 35.03 27.10 -21.01
C GLU A 20 34.78 25.93 -21.97
N CYS A 21 33.75 26.14 -22.80
CA CYS A 21 33.07 25.26 -23.75
C CYS A 21 33.99 24.61 -24.82
N VAL A 22 33.45 23.60 -25.55
CA VAL A 22 33.24 23.66 -27.03
C VAL A 22 32.55 22.39 -27.59
N HIS A 23 31.51 22.64 -28.41
CA HIS A 23 30.82 21.88 -29.49
C HIS A 23 31.09 20.42 -29.89
N GLY A 24 30.02 19.79 -30.42
CA GLY A 24 30.01 18.72 -31.43
C GLY A 24 28.70 17.90 -31.37
N VAL A 25 27.57 18.15 -32.07
CA VAL A 25 27.23 18.66 -33.42
C VAL A 25 27.35 17.62 -34.55
N GLY A 26 26.20 17.22 -35.13
CA GLY A 26 26.06 16.35 -36.32
C GLY A 26 24.69 15.65 -36.39
N VAL A 27 23.54 16.35 -36.55
CA VAL A 27 23.02 17.09 -37.73
C VAL A 27 22.64 16.19 -38.93
N ASN A 28 21.33 15.92 -39.09
CA ASN A 28 20.48 16.07 -40.30
C ASN A 28 19.18 15.22 -40.18
N ALA A 29 18.03 15.55 -40.79
CA ALA A 29 17.43 16.84 -41.17
C ALA A 29 15.97 16.66 -41.66
N ARG A 30 15.17 17.75 -41.64
CA ARG A 30 13.92 18.00 -42.41
C ARG A 30 12.64 17.23 -42.06
N SER A 31 11.43 17.73 -42.34
CA SER A 31 10.87 19.11 -42.23
C SER A 31 9.40 19.14 -42.70
N MET A 32 8.51 19.70 -41.88
CA MET A 32 7.29 20.48 -42.21
C MET A 32 6.68 20.86 -40.84
N GLU A 33 6.67 22.11 -40.38
CA GLU A 33 5.88 23.26 -40.89
C GLU A 33 4.36 23.02 -40.79
N SER A 34 3.55 23.90 -40.18
CA SER A 34 3.79 25.32 -39.88
C SER A 34 2.97 25.86 -38.68
N ASN A 35 3.45 26.96 -38.06
CA ASN A 35 2.75 28.22 -37.70
C ASN A 35 1.41 28.18 -36.90
N VAL A 36 1.02 29.12 -36.04
CA VAL A 36 1.58 30.41 -35.52
C VAL A 36 0.77 30.74 -34.23
N CYS A 37 1.18 31.52 -33.22
CA CYS A 37 2.23 32.54 -33.09
C CYS A 37 2.84 32.55 -31.65
N ARG A 38 3.17 33.73 -31.12
CA ARG A 38 3.45 34.03 -29.69
C ARG A 38 2.88 35.41 -29.32
N ALA A 39 2.63 35.64 -28.04
CA ALA A 39 2.87 36.95 -27.41
C ALA A 39 3.15 36.77 -25.90
N ARG A 40 4.11 37.54 -25.37
CA ARG A 40 4.38 37.71 -23.92
C ARG A 40 4.14 39.17 -23.57
N CYS A 41 3.81 39.47 -22.31
CA CYS A 41 4.43 40.59 -21.60
C CYS A 41 4.24 40.46 -20.08
N THR A 42 4.93 41.30 -19.30
CA THR A 42 5.14 41.10 -17.86
C THR A 42 5.16 42.42 -17.06
N ALA A 43 4.82 42.30 -15.77
CA ALA A 43 5.28 43.10 -14.62
C ALA A 43 4.52 44.37 -14.16
N HIS A 44 4.13 44.31 -12.88
CA HIS A 44 4.33 45.31 -11.81
C HIS A 44 3.49 46.63 -11.70
N SER A 45 2.61 46.61 -10.69
CA SER A 45 2.63 47.49 -9.49
C SER A 45 1.66 48.67 -9.30
N ARG A 46 1.00 48.64 -8.11
CA ARG A 46 0.69 49.73 -7.16
C ARG A 46 -0.29 50.90 -7.48
N THR A 47 -1.48 50.78 -6.88
CA THR A 47 -2.00 51.71 -5.82
C THR A 47 -2.93 52.91 -6.17
N MET A 48 -4.21 52.77 -5.77
CA MET A 48 -5.17 53.76 -5.21
C MET A 48 -5.99 54.77 -6.07
N CYS A 49 -7.29 54.85 -5.69
CA CYS A 49 -8.16 56.06 -5.59
C CYS A 49 -8.77 56.69 -6.87
N ILE A 50 -10.00 57.27 -6.88
CA ILE A 50 -11.05 57.41 -5.83
C ILE A 50 -12.48 57.65 -6.40
N ARG A 51 -13.54 57.17 -5.68
CA ARG A 51 -15.00 57.55 -5.61
C ARG A 51 -15.80 57.78 -6.92
N HIS A 52 -17.09 57.42 -7.03
CA HIS A 52 -18.22 57.47 -6.06
C HIS A 52 -19.15 56.23 -6.26
N VAL A 53 -20.36 56.03 -5.70
CA VAL A 53 -21.35 56.79 -4.87
C VAL A 53 -22.17 55.71 -4.08
N ILE A 54 -22.43 55.82 -2.77
CA ILE A 54 -23.63 56.39 -2.08
C ILE A 54 -24.95 55.69 -2.52
N GLU A 55 -25.81 55.09 -1.67
CA GLU A 55 -25.96 55.09 -0.19
C GLU A 55 -26.66 53.81 0.34
N ALA A 56 -26.91 53.74 1.68
CA ALA A 56 -27.81 52.84 2.45
C ALA A 56 -27.17 51.87 3.49
N GLU A 57 -27.48 52.19 4.75
CA GLU A 57 -27.12 51.68 6.10
C GLU A 57 -27.38 50.16 6.38
N VAL A 58 -26.68 49.41 7.27
CA VAL A 58 -26.32 49.55 8.72
C VAL A 58 -27.53 49.24 9.65
N ASP A 59 -27.53 48.33 10.65
CA ASP A 59 -26.58 47.28 11.14
C ASP A 59 -27.40 46.07 11.74
N MET A 60 -27.25 45.40 12.92
CA MET A 60 -26.40 45.50 14.12
C MET A 60 -26.28 44.19 14.97
N TYR A 61 -25.09 43.55 14.94
CA TYR A 61 -24.36 42.92 16.08
C TYR A 61 -24.89 41.73 16.94
N SER A 62 -23.99 41.23 17.82
CA SER A 62 -24.00 39.93 18.52
C SER A 62 -24.02 40.03 20.07
N PHE A 63 -23.74 38.91 20.78
CA PHE A 63 -23.73 38.64 22.24
C PHE A 63 -25.09 38.17 22.83
N ALA A 64 -25.15 37.31 23.87
CA ALA A 64 -24.08 36.82 24.77
C ALA A 64 -24.21 35.31 25.15
N VAL A 65 -23.13 34.76 25.73
CA VAL A 65 -23.08 33.51 26.54
C VAL A 65 -23.51 33.89 27.98
N GLN A 66 -24.27 33.12 28.77
CA GLN A 66 -23.87 31.89 29.51
C GLN A 66 -25.04 31.44 30.43
N ILE A 67 -25.17 30.13 30.78
CA ILE A 67 -25.51 29.58 32.13
C ILE A 67 -25.73 28.05 32.08
N TYR A 68 -25.59 27.41 33.24
CA TYR A 68 -25.38 25.97 33.49
C TYR A 68 -26.66 25.17 33.88
N ALA A 69 -26.52 23.83 33.84
CA ALA A 69 -27.09 22.84 34.76
C ALA A 69 -28.53 22.24 34.60
N SER A 70 -28.54 20.92 34.30
CA SER A 70 -29.25 19.82 35.00
C SER A 70 -30.79 19.69 35.03
N THR A 71 -31.29 18.60 34.42
CA THR A 71 -32.22 17.57 34.95
C THR A 71 -32.36 16.49 33.86
N ARG A 72 -32.04 15.20 33.98
CA ARG A 72 -32.28 14.09 34.95
C ARG A 72 -33.73 13.58 35.06
N ASN A 73 -33.87 12.29 34.71
CA ASN A 73 -34.80 11.26 35.20
C ASN A 73 -36.21 11.08 34.59
N LEU A 74 -36.46 9.83 34.15
CA LEU A 74 -37.69 9.00 34.28
C LEU A 74 -39.00 9.52 33.64
N PHE A 75 -39.81 8.71 32.93
CA PHE A 75 -40.30 7.38 33.30
C PHE A 75 -40.52 6.40 32.12
N LYS A 76 -40.76 5.12 32.44
CA LYS A 76 -41.25 4.05 31.54
C LYS A 76 -42.75 3.75 31.82
N TYR A 77 -43.37 2.89 30.99
CA TYR A 77 -44.69 2.21 31.18
C TYR A 77 -45.96 3.10 31.04
N THR A 78 -47.13 2.64 30.55
CA THR A 78 -47.53 1.57 29.58
C THR A 78 -49.02 1.73 29.21
N HIS A 79 -49.42 1.29 28.00
CA HIS A 79 -50.84 1.07 27.57
C HIS A 79 -51.70 2.36 27.52
N GLY A 80 -52.85 2.46 26.85
CA GLY A 80 -53.57 1.57 25.93
C GLY A 80 -54.99 2.14 25.61
N TRP A 81 -55.73 1.51 24.68
CA TRP A 81 -57.18 1.70 24.44
C TRP A 81 -57.75 3.02 23.83
N ARG A 82 -57.57 3.11 22.49
CA ARG A 82 -58.59 3.44 21.45
C ARG A 82 -59.82 4.37 21.74
N VAL A 83 -59.84 5.48 20.98
CA VAL A 83 -60.93 5.92 20.03
C VAL A 83 -62.29 6.39 20.59
N ARG A 84 -62.61 7.71 20.42
CA ARG A 84 -63.63 8.22 19.44
C ARG A 84 -63.67 9.77 19.28
N SER A 85 -63.28 10.22 18.09
CA SER A 85 -63.87 11.28 17.25
C SER A 85 -64.57 12.53 17.84
N ARG A 86 -64.04 13.72 17.49
CA ARG A 86 -64.81 14.86 16.90
C ARG A 86 -63.86 15.76 16.09
N ALA A 87 -64.40 16.58 15.19
CA ALA A 87 -63.66 17.18 14.08
C ALA A 87 -63.64 18.72 14.07
N ALA A 88 -62.57 19.28 13.51
CA ALA A 88 -62.46 20.63 12.94
C ALA A 88 -61.45 20.57 11.77
N ALA A 89 -61.43 21.59 10.91
CA ALA A 89 -60.75 21.55 9.60
C ALA A 89 -59.68 22.64 9.42
N LEU A 90 -59.16 22.75 8.19
CA LEU A 90 -58.03 23.55 7.73
C LEU A 90 -56.64 23.01 8.18
N GLY A 91 -55.61 23.00 7.32
CA GLY A 91 -55.64 23.29 5.88
C GLY A 91 -54.25 23.18 5.23
N LEU A 92 -54.22 22.96 3.92
CA LEU A 92 -53.05 23.06 3.05
C LEU A 92 -51.79 22.27 3.49
N ALA A 93 -51.92 20.94 3.56
CA ALA A 93 -50.74 20.07 3.46
C ALA A 93 -50.13 20.24 2.06
N GLY A 94 -49.07 21.03 1.96
CA GLY A 94 -48.27 21.14 0.74
C GLY A 94 -47.62 19.79 0.45
N VAL A 95 -48.17 19.05 -0.52
CA VAL A 95 -47.55 17.82 -1.01
C VAL A 95 -46.27 18.21 -1.75
N LEU A 96 -45.15 18.22 -1.02
CA LEU A 96 -43.87 17.93 -1.65
C LEU A 96 -43.99 16.52 -2.21
N SER A 97 -44.33 16.43 -3.49
CA SER A 97 -44.03 15.26 -4.29
C SER A 97 -42.52 15.08 -4.22
N CYS A 98 -42.07 14.21 -3.33
CA CYS A 98 -40.71 13.69 -3.38
C CYS A 98 -40.57 13.07 -4.78
N ALA A 99 -39.86 13.76 -5.67
CA ALA A 99 -39.57 13.23 -7.00
C ALA A 99 -38.83 11.91 -6.77
N GLY A 100 -39.49 10.79 -7.08
CA GLY A 100 -38.96 9.48 -6.77
C GLY A 100 -37.59 9.33 -7.39
N ALA A 101 -36.61 8.91 -6.59
CA ALA A 101 -35.22 8.74 -7.02
C ALA A 101 -35.19 7.86 -8.27
N GLN A 102 -34.92 8.47 -9.43
CA GLN A 102 -34.92 7.77 -10.70
C GLN A 102 -33.59 7.03 -10.84
N ALA A 103 -33.61 5.73 -10.56
CA ALA A 103 -32.50 4.84 -10.89
C ALA A 103 -32.57 4.46 -12.37
N THR A 104 -31.42 4.17 -12.99
CA THR A 104 -31.36 3.43 -14.25
C THR A 104 -30.38 2.27 -14.12
N THR A 105 -30.92 1.06 -14.18
CA THR A 105 -30.15 -0.18 -14.07
C THR A 105 -29.82 -0.73 -15.46
N VAL A 106 -28.58 -1.15 -15.65
CA VAL A 106 -28.04 -1.67 -16.91
C VAL A 106 -27.39 -3.02 -16.63
N ASN A 107 -27.90 -4.08 -17.26
CA ASN A 107 -27.36 -5.43 -17.07
C ASN A 107 -26.32 -5.73 -18.14
N VAL A 108 -25.14 -6.21 -17.73
CA VAL A 108 -24.05 -6.64 -18.62
C VAL A 108 -23.75 -8.12 -18.42
N THR A 109 -23.16 -8.76 -19.43
CA THR A 109 -22.80 -10.19 -19.35
C THR A 109 -21.35 -10.44 -19.75
N ALA A 110 -20.77 -11.48 -19.18
CA ALA A 110 -19.44 -11.97 -19.55
C ALA A 110 -19.38 -12.34 -21.05
N ALA A 111 -20.44 -12.96 -21.60
CA ALA A 111 -20.51 -13.33 -23.00
C ALA A 111 -20.45 -12.12 -23.95
N ALA A 112 -21.20 -11.05 -23.65
CA ALA A 112 -21.15 -9.81 -24.45
C ALA A 112 -19.79 -9.11 -24.32
N THR A 113 -19.26 -9.00 -23.10
CA THR A 113 -17.97 -8.34 -22.84
C THR A 113 -16.82 -9.07 -23.53
N ASN A 114 -16.78 -10.41 -23.44
CA ASN A 114 -15.74 -11.20 -24.08
C ASN A 114 -15.84 -11.16 -25.62
N ALA A 115 -17.03 -10.92 -26.20
CA ALA A 115 -17.21 -10.70 -27.63
C ALA A 115 -16.73 -9.30 -28.09
N GLU A 116 -16.90 -8.27 -27.26
CA GLU A 116 -16.33 -6.93 -27.48
C GLU A 116 -14.79 -6.98 -27.42
N GLU A 117 -14.23 -7.56 -26.35
CA GLU A 117 -12.77 -7.60 -26.08
C GLU A 117 -11.99 -8.48 -27.08
N SER A 118 -12.60 -9.54 -27.60
CA SER A 118 -12.01 -10.36 -28.67
C SER A 118 -12.21 -9.79 -30.08
N GLY A 119 -12.95 -8.67 -30.23
CA GLY A 119 -13.30 -8.09 -31.53
C GLY A 119 -14.31 -8.90 -32.35
N ALA A 120 -14.91 -9.95 -31.77
CA ALA A 120 -15.96 -10.75 -32.41
C ALA A 120 -17.25 -9.93 -32.64
N THR A 121 -17.48 -8.90 -31.82
CA THR A 121 -18.49 -7.85 -32.05
C THR A 121 -17.82 -6.48 -32.02
N ALA A 122 -17.99 -5.70 -33.09
CA ALA A 122 -17.48 -4.32 -33.15
C ALA A 122 -18.23 -3.41 -32.17
N ALA A 123 -17.48 -2.57 -31.44
CA ALA A 123 -18.07 -1.62 -30.50
C ALA A 123 -19.07 -0.66 -31.19
N PRO A 124 -20.29 -0.48 -30.66
CA PRO A 124 -21.31 0.34 -31.29
C PRO A 124 -20.97 1.84 -31.25
N ALA A 125 -21.19 2.51 -32.39
CA ALA A 125 -20.94 3.96 -32.54
C ALA A 125 -21.83 4.83 -31.62
N THR A 126 -22.99 4.30 -31.20
CA THR A 126 -23.87 4.89 -30.19
C THR A 126 -24.29 3.77 -29.23
N VAL A 127 -24.08 3.95 -27.92
CA VAL A 127 -24.47 2.94 -26.93
C VAL A 127 -26.00 2.90 -26.81
N ASN A 128 -26.59 1.71 -27.00
CA ASN A 128 -28.01 1.47 -26.76
C ASN A 128 -28.18 0.63 -25.48
N LEU A 129 -28.60 1.27 -24.39
CA LEU A 129 -28.81 0.61 -23.09
C LEU A 129 -29.96 -0.43 -23.07
N SER A 130 -30.77 -0.51 -24.13
CA SER A 130 -31.78 -1.56 -24.31
C SER A 130 -31.29 -2.79 -25.10
N ALA A 131 -30.02 -2.82 -25.52
CA ALA A 131 -29.45 -3.95 -26.25
C ALA A 131 -29.25 -5.17 -25.33
N SER A 132 -29.66 -6.36 -25.79
CA SER A 132 -29.53 -7.62 -25.03
C SER A 132 -28.08 -8.08 -24.80
N ASN A 133 -27.13 -7.55 -25.59
CA ASN A 133 -25.74 -7.98 -25.63
C ASN A 133 -24.81 -6.81 -25.27
N LEU A 134 -25.12 -6.05 -24.21
CA LEU A 134 -24.29 -4.93 -23.79
C LEU A 134 -23.01 -5.42 -23.08
N GLY A 135 -21.85 -4.95 -23.55
CA GLY A 135 -20.56 -5.19 -22.92
C GLY A 135 -20.29 -4.26 -21.73
N LEU A 136 -19.36 -4.65 -20.85
CA LEU A 136 -18.95 -3.83 -19.71
C LEU A 136 -18.34 -2.48 -20.14
N ARG A 137 -17.54 -2.45 -21.22
CA ARG A 137 -17.00 -1.17 -21.73
C ARG A 137 -18.11 -0.29 -22.31
N ASP A 138 -19.06 -0.85 -23.05
CA ASP A 138 -20.24 -0.11 -23.54
C ASP A 138 -20.98 0.59 -22.38
N ALA A 139 -21.28 -0.14 -21.30
CA ALA A 139 -21.99 0.39 -20.14
C ALA A 139 -21.21 1.50 -19.42
N LEU A 140 -19.87 1.38 -19.32
CA LEU A 140 -18.99 2.39 -18.72
C LEU A 140 -18.81 3.61 -19.63
N ARG A 141 -18.78 3.43 -20.96
CA ARG A 141 -18.58 4.52 -21.95
C ARG A 141 -19.65 5.61 -21.84
N VAL A 142 -20.86 5.24 -21.44
CA VAL A 142 -21.99 6.16 -21.18
C VAL A 142 -21.65 7.23 -20.13
N LEU A 143 -20.83 6.93 -19.13
CA LEU A 143 -20.42 7.89 -18.10
C LEU A 143 -19.56 9.04 -18.65
N SER A 144 -18.84 8.80 -19.76
CA SER A 144 -18.02 9.82 -20.44
C SER A 144 -18.83 10.76 -21.35
N ALA A 145 -20.13 10.51 -21.50
CA ALA A 145 -21.05 11.30 -22.30
C ALA A 145 -22.14 11.93 -21.41
N ASN A 146 -22.91 12.87 -21.98
CA ASN A 146 -23.88 13.63 -21.19
C ASN A 146 -25.01 12.73 -20.62
N LYS A 147 -25.30 12.88 -19.32
CA LYS A 147 -26.29 12.08 -18.58
C LYS A 147 -27.70 12.09 -19.19
N ALA A 148 -28.05 13.11 -19.98
CA ALA A 148 -29.31 13.16 -20.72
C ALA A 148 -29.51 12.02 -21.75
N LEU A 149 -28.46 11.28 -22.13
CA LEU A 149 -28.56 10.05 -22.92
C LEU A 149 -29.26 8.90 -22.17
N VAL A 150 -29.21 8.92 -20.84
CA VAL A 150 -29.82 7.92 -19.94
C VAL A 150 -31.09 8.50 -19.31
N GLY A 151 -30.98 9.73 -18.82
CA GLY A 151 -32.09 10.52 -18.31
C GLY A 151 -31.55 11.68 -17.46
N SER A 152 -31.89 12.93 -17.81
CA SER A 152 -31.37 14.10 -17.10
C SER A 152 -31.73 14.15 -15.62
N GLY A 153 -32.87 13.54 -15.23
CA GLY A 153 -33.38 13.47 -13.86
C GLY A 153 -32.88 12.29 -13.02
N ILE A 154 -32.01 11.41 -13.53
CA ILE A 154 -31.60 10.21 -12.76
C ILE A 154 -30.69 10.56 -11.58
N SER A 155 -30.90 9.84 -10.48
CA SER A 155 -30.16 9.94 -9.21
C SER A 155 -29.16 8.79 -9.01
N SER A 156 -29.40 7.63 -9.63
CA SER A 156 -28.41 6.54 -9.70
C SER A 156 -28.32 5.95 -11.11
N TYR A 157 -27.15 5.38 -11.41
CA TYR A 157 -26.90 4.56 -12.60
C TYR A 157 -26.13 3.31 -12.18
N ASP A 158 -26.76 2.16 -12.38
CA ASP A 158 -26.41 0.93 -11.69
C ASP A 158 -26.06 -0.16 -12.73
N ILE A 159 -24.77 -0.39 -12.96
CA ILE A 159 -24.24 -1.41 -13.87
C ILE A 159 -24.18 -2.74 -13.11
N VAL A 160 -25.03 -3.69 -13.50
CA VAL A 160 -25.16 -4.99 -12.85
C VAL A 160 -24.53 -6.08 -13.73
N LEU A 161 -23.50 -6.74 -13.19
CA LEU A 161 -22.83 -7.87 -13.81
C LEU A 161 -23.56 -9.17 -13.45
N ALA A 162 -23.96 -9.93 -14.47
CA ALA A 162 -24.33 -11.34 -14.27
C ALA A 162 -23.08 -12.19 -13.92
N SER A 163 -23.27 -13.35 -13.29
CA SER A 163 -22.20 -14.33 -13.03
C SER A 163 -21.42 -14.70 -14.30
N GLY A 164 -20.10 -14.86 -14.17
CA GLY A 164 -19.19 -15.25 -15.25
C GLY A 164 -17.87 -14.49 -15.24
N THR A 165 -16.95 -14.91 -16.11
CA THR A 165 -15.61 -14.31 -16.24
C THR A 165 -15.54 -13.30 -17.40
N TYR A 166 -15.41 -12.02 -17.06
CA TYR A 166 -15.25 -10.88 -17.96
C TYR A 166 -13.75 -10.68 -18.21
N ARG A 167 -13.24 -11.15 -19.36
CA ARG A 167 -11.82 -11.05 -19.72
C ARG A 167 -11.55 -9.75 -20.46
N ILE A 168 -10.71 -8.89 -19.90
CA ILE A 168 -10.35 -7.59 -20.46
C ILE A 168 -8.90 -7.58 -20.97
N ALA A 169 -8.69 -7.10 -22.18
CA ALA A 169 -7.35 -6.99 -22.78
C ALA A 169 -6.61 -5.70 -22.34
N SER A 170 -7.33 -4.74 -21.77
CA SER A 170 -6.81 -3.44 -21.32
C SER A 170 -7.64 -2.85 -20.19
N THR A 171 -7.12 -1.82 -19.52
CA THR A 171 -7.76 -1.15 -18.38
C THR A 171 -9.19 -0.67 -18.66
N LEU A 172 -10.11 -0.83 -17.70
CA LEU A 172 -11.41 -0.19 -17.69
C LEU A 172 -11.28 1.22 -17.09
N THR A 173 -11.34 2.25 -17.95
CA THR A 173 -11.20 3.65 -17.53
C THR A 173 -12.55 4.34 -17.42
N VAL A 174 -12.86 4.88 -16.24
CA VAL A 174 -14.01 5.73 -15.98
C VAL A 174 -13.59 7.20 -15.90
N THR A 175 -14.26 8.02 -16.71
CA THR A 175 -14.21 9.48 -16.69
C THR A 175 -15.65 9.96 -16.74
N LEU A 176 -16.03 10.87 -15.84
CA LEU A 176 -17.41 11.37 -15.75
C LEU A 176 -17.56 12.69 -16.53
N ASP A 177 -18.57 12.79 -17.39
CA ASP A 177 -19.04 14.10 -17.88
C ASP A 177 -19.61 14.93 -16.70
N PRO A 178 -19.43 16.27 -16.65
CA PRO A 178 -19.90 17.08 -15.52
C PRO A 178 -21.40 16.97 -15.19
N SER A 179 -22.26 16.54 -16.12
CA SER A 179 -23.68 16.30 -15.87
C SER A 179 -23.97 15.07 -14.98
N TRP A 180 -22.98 14.24 -14.69
CA TRP A 180 -23.05 13.15 -13.70
C TRP A 180 -22.82 13.62 -12.26
N SER A 181 -22.37 14.86 -12.04
CA SER A 181 -22.11 15.38 -10.69
C SER A 181 -23.30 15.18 -9.73
N GLY A 182 -23.03 14.56 -8.57
CA GLY A 182 -24.05 14.23 -7.57
C GLY A 182 -24.97 13.05 -7.90
N THR A 183 -24.68 12.30 -8.97
CA THR A 183 -25.37 11.04 -9.32
C THR A 183 -24.60 9.87 -8.72
N THR A 184 -25.26 8.94 -8.04
CA THR A 184 -24.61 7.70 -7.58
C THR A 184 -24.33 6.77 -8.78
N ILE A 185 -23.16 6.14 -8.80
CA ILE A 185 -22.77 5.20 -9.85
C ILE A 185 -22.39 3.89 -9.17
N THR A 186 -23.14 2.81 -9.42
CA THR A 186 -22.86 1.50 -8.85
C THR A 186 -22.36 0.55 -9.94
N ILE A 187 -21.30 -0.19 -9.68
CA ILE A 187 -20.85 -1.33 -10.48
C ILE A 187 -20.91 -2.54 -9.56
N SER A 188 -21.88 -3.43 -9.77
CA SER A 188 -22.14 -4.53 -8.84
C SER A 188 -22.25 -5.89 -9.52
N GLY A 189 -21.62 -6.91 -8.93
CA GLY A 189 -21.91 -8.31 -9.24
C GLY A 189 -22.90 -8.95 -8.27
N PRO A 190 -23.10 -10.28 -8.33
CA PRO A 190 -23.87 -11.04 -7.37
C PRO A 190 -23.08 -11.26 -6.07
N ALA A 191 -23.79 -11.35 -4.93
CA ALA A 191 -23.22 -11.48 -3.58
C ALA A 191 -22.61 -12.87 -3.26
N ASP A 192 -22.22 -13.63 -4.28
CA ASP A 192 -21.42 -14.86 -4.20
C ASP A 192 -20.07 -14.72 -4.95
N ASP A 193 -19.69 -13.48 -5.28
CA ASP A 193 -18.49 -13.05 -6.01
C ASP A 193 -18.31 -13.70 -7.40
N SER A 194 -19.35 -14.36 -7.94
CA SER A 194 -19.31 -15.11 -9.20
C SER A 194 -19.17 -14.24 -10.47
N ALA A 195 -19.21 -12.91 -10.34
CA ALA A 195 -18.79 -11.99 -11.39
C ALA A 195 -17.29 -11.67 -11.24
N ILE A 196 -16.47 -12.23 -12.13
CA ILE A 196 -15.01 -12.09 -12.10
C ILE A 196 -14.57 -11.20 -13.27
N ILE A 197 -14.07 -10.00 -12.99
CA ILE A 197 -13.37 -9.17 -13.98
C ILE A 197 -11.90 -9.55 -13.93
N THR A 198 -11.34 -10.02 -15.04
CA THR A 198 -9.94 -10.46 -15.10
C THR A 198 -9.17 -9.86 -16.26
N GLY A 199 -7.95 -9.41 -15.98
CA GLY A 199 -7.00 -8.93 -16.98
C GLY A 199 -6.19 -10.06 -17.63
N SER A 200 -6.74 -11.28 -17.69
CA SER A 200 -6.08 -12.50 -18.14
C SER A 200 -6.53 -12.97 -19.54
N GLN A 201 -5.62 -13.67 -20.20
CA GLN A 201 -5.89 -14.48 -21.39
C GLN A 201 -5.59 -15.96 -21.10
N ILE A 202 -6.40 -16.88 -21.61
CA ILE A 202 -6.15 -18.33 -21.52
C ILE A 202 -5.07 -18.71 -22.54
N VAL A 203 -4.11 -19.55 -22.16
CA VAL A 203 -3.13 -20.13 -23.09
C VAL A 203 -3.50 -21.57 -23.43
N THR A 204 -3.50 -21.90 -24.72
CA THR A 204 -3.84 -23.24 -25.23
C THR A 204 -2.75 -23.77 -26.17
N GLY A 205 -2.90 -25.02 -26.64
CA GLY A 205 -1.97 -25.60 -27.61
C GLY A 205 -0.61 -26.02 -27.04
N PHE A 206 -0.55 -26.26 -25.73
CA PHE A 206 0.63 -26.84 -25.08
C PHE A 206 0.97 -28.23 -25.67
N LYS A 207 2.26 -28.45 -25.90
CA LYS A 207 2.83 -29.69 -26.42
C LYS A 207 4.13 -30.03 -25.71
N ALA A 208 4.55 -31.29 -25.73
CA ALA A 208 5.88 -31.67 -25.27
C ALA A 208 6.98 -30.89 -26.01
N VAL A 209 8.04 -30.50 -25.30
CA VAL A 209 9.20 -29.84 -25.93
C VAL A 209 9.93 -30.86 -26.82
N THR A 210 10.09 -30.53 -28.10
CA THR A 210 10.78 -31.35 -29.11
C THR A 210 11.88 -30.62 -29.85
N ASP A 211 12.07 -29.32 -29.58
CA ASP A 211 13.18 -28.55 -30.17
C ASP A 211 14.51 -28.91 -29.49
N PRO A 212 15.56 -29.31 -30.23
CA PRO A 212 16.85 -29.65 -29.66
C PRO A 212 17.56 -28.49 -28.94
N SER A 213 17.32 -27.23 -29.31
CA SER A 213 17.99 -26.09 -28.67
C SER A 213 17.39 -25.77 -27.30
N ALA A 214 16.07 -25.89 -27.16
CA ALA A 214 15.38 -25.82 -25.87
C ALA A 214 15.73 -27.03 -24.99
N LEU A 215 15.70 -28.25 -25.53
CA LEU A 215 16.05 -29.48 -24.77
C LEU A 215 17.51 -29.51 -24.31
N ALA A 216 18.42 -28.80 -24.98
CA ALA A 216 19.81 -28.65 -24.54
C ALA A 216 19.99 -27.65 -23.39
N ARG A 217 19.00 -26.78 -23.12
CA ARG A 217 18.98 -25.86 -21.97
C ARG A 217 18.21 -26.45 -20.79
N ILE A 218 17.01 -26.99 -21.04
CA ILE A 218 16.13 -27.56 -20.01
C ILE A 218 16.85 -28.71 -19.27
N PRO A 219 16.84 -28.74 -17.92
CA PRO A 219 17.38 -29.84 -17.12
C PRO A 219 16.84 -31.21 -17.53
N VAL A 220 17.71 -32.22 -17.58
CA VAL A 220 17.35 -33.59 -18.01
C VAL A 220 16.28 -34.23 -17.11
N SER A 221 16.20 -33.82 -15.85
CA SER A 221 15.13 -34.19 -14.89
C SER A 221 13.74 -33.70 -15.30
N ALA A 222 13.66 -32.63 -16.11
CA ALA A 222 12.43 -31.98 -16.55
C ALA A 222 11.97 -32.42 -17.96
N HIS A 223 12.79 -33.23 -18.66
CA HIS A 223 12.50 -33.69 -20.02
C HIS A 223 11.23 -34.56 -20.05
N GLY A 224 10.26 -34.17 -20.88
CA GLY A 224 8.96 -34.82 -20.98
C GLY A 224 7.92 -34.34 -19.96
N SER A 225 8.32 -33.60 -18.92
CA SER A 225 7.39 -32.92 -17.99
C SER A 225 7.14 -31.47 -18.37
N VAL A 226 8.15 -30.76 -18.89
CA VAL A 226 7.97 -29.41 -19.45
C VAL A 226 7.18 -29.46 -20.76
N LEU A 227 6.18 -28.58 -20.84
CA LEU A 227 5.39 -28.32 -22.04
C LEU A 227 5.71 -26.93 -22.58
N VAL A 228 5.49 -26.72 -23.88
CA VAL A 228 5.64 -25.41 -24.54
C VAL A 228 4.38 -25.04 -25.33
N ALA A 229 3.97 -23.78 -25.23
CA ALA A 229 2.89 -23.18 -26.02
C ALA A 229 3.36 -21.89 -26.73
N SER A 230 2.67 -21.51 -27.80
CA SER A 230 2.86 -20.20 -28.44
C SER A 230 1.86 -19.20 -27.88
N LEU A 231 2.38 -18.12 -27.32
CA LEU A 231 1.58 -17.03 -26.73
C LEU A 231 0.78 -16.32 -27.84
N ALA A 232 1.41 -16.04 -28.98
CA ALA A 232 0.75 -15.43 -30.13
C ALA A 232 -0.40 -16.28 -30.70
N ALA A 233 -0.30 -17.63 -30.65
CA ALA A 233 -1.40 -18.52 -31.06
C ALA A 233 -2.62 -18.45 -30.12
N SER A 234 -2.42 -18.00 -28.88
CA SER A 234 -3.49 -17.71 -27.91
C SER A 234 -3.92 -16.22 -27.92
N GLY A 235 -3.46 -15.44 -28.91
CA GLY A 235 -3.72 -13.99 -29.03
C GLY A 235 -2.80 -13.10 -28.19
N VAL A 236 -1.87 -13.65 -27.43
CA VAL A 236 -0.99 -12.92 -26.52
C VAL A 236 0.26 -12.45 -27.25
N THR A 237 0.28 -11.16 -27.63
CA THR A 237 1.40 -10.52 -28.35
C THR A 237 2.13 -9.45 -27.53
N ASN A 238 1.47 -8.88 -26.52
CA ASN A 238 2.08 -7.96 -25.55
C ASN A 238 2.46 -8.75 -24.29
N LEU A 239 3.76 -9.01 -24.12
CA LEU A 239 4.32 -9.76 -22.98
C LEU A 239 4.70 -8.86 -21.80
N GLY A 240 4.47 -7.56 -21.92
CA GLY A 240 5.00 -6.55 -21.00
C GLY A 240 6.50 -6.36 -21.17
N THR A 241 7.07 -5.49 -20.33
CA THR A 241 8.50 -5.20 -20.31
C THR A 241 9.01 -5.42 -18.89
N PHE A 242 10.01 -6.28 -18.71
CA PHE A 242 10.68 -6.36 -17.41
C PHE A 242 11.36 -5.03 -17.12
N ASN A 243 11.01 -4.43 -15.99
CA ASN A 243 11.70 -3.30 -15.41
C ASN A 243 12.29 -3.74 -14.07
N ARG A 244 13.47 -3.22 -13.73
CA ARG A 244 14.02 -3.37 -12.38
C ARG A 244 13.04 -2.81 -11.35
N HIS A 245 12.96 -3.45 -10.19
CA HIS A 245 11.97 -3.14 -9.15
C HIS A 245 12.55 -3.42 -7.74
N GLY A 246 11.76 -3.24 -6.68
CA GLY A 246 12.19 -3.27 -5.28
C GLY A 246 12.35 -1.88 -4.64
N TYR A 247 13.17 -1.84 -3.59
CA TYR A 247 13.43 -0.68 -2.74
C TYR A 247 13.83 0.59 -3.52
N GLY A 248 13.17 1.71 -3.19
CA GLY A 248 13.46 3.03 -3.78
C GLY A 248 13.11 3.17 -5.27
N ILE A 249 12.54 2.14 -5.90
CA ILE A 249 12.19 2.14 -7.33
C ILE A 249 10.68 2.28 -7.50
N SER A 250 10.29 3.15 -8.44
CA SER A 250 8.90 3.37 -8.83
C SER A 250 8.24 2.08 -9.32
N ILE A 251 7.03 1.83 -8.81
CA ILE A 251 6.16 0.74 -9.28
C ILE A 251 5.85 0.94 -10.77
N THR A 252 6.00 -0.13 -11.56
CA THR A 252 5.64 -0.21 -12.99
C THR A 252 4.91 -1.53 -13.22
N PRO A 253 4.03 -1.67 -14.23
CA PRO A 253 3.38 -2.94 -14.52
C PRO A 253 4.40 -4.07 -14.73
N ALA A 254 4.06 -5.26 -14.23
CA ALA A 254 4.84 -6.47 -14.40
C ALA A 254 5.04 -6.83 -15.89
N PRO A 255 6.07 -7.63 -16.24
CA PRO A 255 5.97 -8.51 -17.39
C PRO A 255 4.82 -9.51 -17.20
N LEU A 256 4.55 -10.32 -18.23
CA LEU A 256 3.56 -11.39 -18.17
C LEU A 256 3.87 -12.38 -17.03
N GLU A 257 2.94 -12.49 -16.07
CA GLU A 257 2.90 -13.55 -15.07
C GLU A 257 2.01 -14.72 -15.56
N VAL A 258 2.32 -15.94 -15.12
CA VAL A 258 1.60 -17.18 -15.45
C VAL A 258 0.85 -17.70 -14.24
N PHE A 259 -0.37 -18.19 -14.46
CA PHE A 259 -1.28 -18.69 -13.44
C PHE A 259 -1.82 -20.06 -13.84
N PHE A 260 -1.91 -20.99 -12.88
CA PHE A 260 -2.52 -22.32 -13.07
C PHE A 260 -3.65 -22.49 -12.06
N ARG A 261 -4.88 -22.68 -12.53
CA ARG A 261 -6.09 -22.75 -11.68
C ARG A 261 -6.14 -21.59 -10.65
N ASP A 262 -5.93 -20.39 -11.18
CA ASP A 262 -5.91 -19.11 -10.48
C ASP A 262 -4.84 -18.94 -9.38
N GLN A 263 -3.85 -19.84 -9.31
CA GLN A 263 -2.67 -19.69 -8.46
C GLN A 263 -1.49 -19.13 -9.26
N PRO A 264 -0.71 -18.16 -8.74
CA PRO A 264 0.49 -17.66 -9.40
C PRO A 264 1.57 -18.75 -9.45
N MET A 265 2.15 -18.95 -10.63
CA MET A 265 3.27 -19.86 -10.84
C MET A 265 4.62 -19.16 -10.56
N THR A 266 5.68 -19.94 -10.41
CA THR A 266 7.03 -19.42 -10.09
C THR A 266 7.83 -19.22 -11.36
N ILE A 267 8.51 -18.07 -11.52
CA ILE A 267 9.52 -17.92 -12.59
C ILE A 267 10.67 -18.88 -12.29
N ALA A 268 11.06 -19.71 -13.26
CA ALA A 268 12.17 -20.65 -13.17
C ALA A 268 13.43 -19.97 -12.61
N ARG A 269 13.92 -20.44 -11.44
CA ARG A 269 14.89 -19.70 -10.63
C ARG A 269 15.80 -20.60 -9.80
N TRP A 270 17.01 -20.12 -9.56
CA TRP A 270 17.98 -20.75 -8.67
C TRP A 270 18.31 -19.89 -7.42
N PRO A 271 18.22 -20.43 -6.20
CA PRO A 271 17.62 -21.71 -5.84
C PRO A 271 16.09 -21.64 -5.88
N ASN A 272 15.46 -22.77 -6.18
CA ASN A 272 14.01 -22.90 -6.41
C ASN A 272 13.22 -22.37 -5.21
N SER A 273 13.67 -22.70 -3.98
CA SER A 273 13.15 -22.19 -2.71
C SER A 273 14.22 -21.44 -1.91
N GLY A 274 13.81 -20.43 -1.15
CA GLY A 274 14.71 -19.59 -0.37
C GLY A 274 15.68 -18.75 -1.21
N PHE A 275 16.91 -18.61 -0.70
CA PHE A 275 17.97 -17.74 -1.23
C PHE A 275 19.33 -18.45 -1.20
N ALA A 276 20.18 -18.14 -2.19
CA ALA A 276 21.62 -18.36 -2.11
C ALA A 276 22.31 -17.14 -1.49
N THR A 277 23.64 -17.18 -1.39
CA THR A 277 24.46 -16.07 -0.87
C THR A 277 25.52 -15.60 -1.86
N ILE A 278 25.80 -14.30 -1.84
CA ILE A 278 26.90 -13.66 -2.58
C ILE A 278 28.23 -14.15 -1.99
N ALA A 279 29.06 -14.78 -2.82
CA ALA A 279 30.36 -15.34 -2.43
C ALA A 279 31.54 -14.35 -2.58
N SER A 280 31.50 -13.48 -3.59
CA SER A 280 32.54 -12.45 -3.80
C SER A 280 32.01 -11.25 -4.57
N LEU A 281 32.78 -10.14 -4.56
CA LEU A 281 32.46 -8.89 -5.24
C LEU A 281 33.67 -8.40 -6.06
N PRO A 282 33.89 -8.91 -7.30
CA PRO A 282 35.05 -8.55 -8.12
C PRO A 282 35.16 -7.05 -8.42
N GLY A 283 34.04 -6.33 -8.53
CA GLY A 283 33.96 -4.88 -8.71
C GLY A 283 33.91 -4.08 -7.40
N GLY A 284 34.06 -4.75 -6.25
CA GLY A 284 33.95 -4.15 -4.92
C GLY A 284 32.52 -3.79 -4.48
N PRO A 285 32.35 -3.27 -3.25
CA PRO A 285 31.03 -3.01 -2.64
C PRO A 285 30.13 -1.98 -3.35
N THR A 286 30.66 -1.22 -4.31
CA THR A 286 29.91 -0.25 -5.12
C THR A 286 29.92 -0.60 -6.62
N GLY A 287 30.33 -1.82 -6.95
CA GLY A 287 30.41 -2.30 -8.33
C GLY A 287 29.08 -2.79 -8.91
N LEU A 288 29.17 -3.49 -10.03
CA LEU A 288 28.05 -4.19 -10.67
C LEU A 288 28.24 -5.72 -10.68
N THR A 289 29.38 -6.22 -10.20
CA THR A 289 29.78 -7.62 -10.37
C THR A 289 29.86 -8.38 -9.05
N PHE A 290 29.34 -9.61 -9.07
CA PHE A 290 29.35 -10.53 -7.94
C PHE A 290 29.50 -11.99 -8.40
N THR A 291 29.81 -12.89 -7.47
CA THR A 291 29.67 -14.34 -7.65
C THR A 291 28.75 -14.92 -6.59
N VAL A 292 28.18 -16.10 -6.82
CA VAL A 292 27.32 -16.82 -5.87
C VAL A 292 27.96 -18.12 -5.40
N SER A 293 27.55 -18.61 -4.23
CA SER A 293 27.98 -19.90 -3.71
C SER A 293 27.09 -21.04 -4.22
N GLY A 294 27.38 -21.55 -5.42
CA GLY A 294 26.67 -22.68 -6.04
C GLY A 294 26.02 -22.33 -7.38
N GLY A 295 25.01 -23.11 -7.78
CA GLY A 295 24.27 -22.92 -9.03
C GLY A 295 25.08 -23.30 -10.27
N ASN A 296 24.62 -22.89 -11.45
CA ASN A 296 25.28 -23.20 -12.72
C ASN A 296 25.54 -21.95 -13.60
N PRO A 297 26.52 -21.10 -13.23
CA PRO A 297 26.91 -19.94 -14.04
C PRO A 297 27.27 -20.26 -15.51
N SER A 298 27.70 -21.49 -15.81
CA SER A 298 28.04 -21.91 -17.17
C SER A 298 26.80 -22.11 -18.07
N ALA A 299 25.65 -22.47 -17.50
CA ALA A 299 24.38 -22.45 -18.21
C ALA A 299 23.86 -21.01 -18.35
N TRP A 300 23.88 -20.24 -17.26
CA TRP A 300 23.42 -18.85 -17.19
C TRP A 300 24.10 -17.93 -18.22
N ALA A 301 25.37 -18.19 -18.56
CA ALA A 301 26.08 -17.47 -19.62
C ALA A 301 25.40 -17.51 -21.02
N ASN A 302 24.44 -18.41 -21.24
CA ASN A 302 23.69 -18.57 -22.49
C ASN A 302 22.20 -18.22 -22.37
N GLU A 303 21.74 -17.80 -21.19
CA GLU A 303 20.32 -17.51 -20.92
C GLU A 303 19.97 -16.05 -21.27
N PRO A 304 19.05 -15.80 -22.23
CA PRO A 304 18.65 -14.44 -22.59
C PRO A 304 17.65 -13.91 -21.56
N ASN A 305 17.83 -12.64 -21.18
CA ASN A 305 16.97 -11.91 -20.24
C ASN A 305 16.94 -12.49 -18.81
N LEU A 306 18.08 -12.98 -18.31
CA LEU A 306 18.25 -13.29 -16.88
C LEU A 306 18.00 -12.07 -15.99
N HIS A 307 17.43 -12.29 -14.81
CA HIS A 307 17.42 -11.31 -13.73
C HIS A 307 18.06 -11.88 -12.45
N ALA A 308 18.46 -10.97 -11.56
CA ALA A 308 18.92 -11.31 -10.22
C ALA A 308 18.17 -10.45 -9.19
N PHE A 309 17.58 -11.11 -8.20
CA PHE A 309 17.05 -10.48 -6.99
C PHE A 309 18.13 -10.50 -5.91
N GLY A 310 18.28 -9.44 -5.12
CA GLY A 310 19.11 -9.50 -3.93
C GLY A 310 18.76 -8.45 -2.86
N TYR A 311 18.98 -8.83 -1.61
CA TYR A 311 19.08 -7.92 -0.46
C TYR A 311 20.47 -7.30 -0.39
N TRP A 312 20.90 -6.69 -1.51
CA TRP A 312 22.30 -6.57 -1.94
C TRP A 312 23.31 -6.18 -0.86
N ALA A 313 22.96 -5.25 0.04
CA ALA A 313 23.76 -4.88 1.20
C ALA A 313 22.97 -4.76 2.52
N ARG A 314 21.62 -4.85 2.49
CA ARG A 314 20.74 -4.64 3.66
C ARG A 314 19.48 -5.49 3.51
N ASP A 315 19.12 -6.22 4.56
CA ASP A 315 17.92 -7.08 4.63
C ASP A 315 16.58 -6.33 4.71
N TRP A 316 16.61 -4.99 4.63
CA TRP A 316 15.44 -4.11 4.48
C TRP A 316 15.32 -3.47 3.08
N ALA A 317 16.24 -3.78 2.16
CA ALA A 317 16.23 -3.23 0.81
C ALA A 317 16.61 -4.28 -0.24
N ASP A 318 15.61 -4.96 -0.77
CA ASP A 318 15.72 -5.77 -1.98
C ASP A 318 15.72 -4.88 -3.24
N THR A 319 16.38 -5.34 -4.31
CA THR A 319 15.98 -4.95 -5.68
C THR A 319 16.23 -6.09 -6.66
N THR A 320 15.37 -6.22 -7.67
CA THR A 320 15.55 -7.12 -8.81
C THR A 320 16.10 -6.34 -10.00
N LEU A 321 17.19 -6.80 -10.61
CA LEU A 321 17.87 -6.16 -11.74
C LEU A 321 18.07 -7.16 -12.90
N PRO A 322 18.11 -6.70 -14.17
CA PRO A 322 18.59 -7.51 -15.27
C PRO A 322 20.08 -7.86 -15.08
N VAL A 323 20.46 -9.07 -15.48
CA VAL A 323 21.86 -9.48 -15.62
C VAL A 323 22.32 -9.12 -17.03
N GLN A 324 23.39 -8.33 -17.13
CA GLN A 324 24.01 -7.93 -18.39
C GLN A 324 24.87 -9.06 -19.00
N SER A 325 25.53 -9.86 -18.16
CA SER A 325 26.33 -11.02 -18.59
C SER A 325 26.69 -11.92 -17.41
N VAL A 326 27.02 -13.18 -17.71
CA VAL A 326 27.74 -14.10 -16.82
C VAL A 326 29.00 -14.56 -17.56
N ASP A 327 30.17 -14.47 -16.93
CA ASP A 327 31.43 -14.86 -17.58
C ASP A 327 31.86 -16.31 -17.30
N ALA A 328 32.89 -16.78 -18.02
CA ALA A 328 33.41 -18.15 -17.90
C ALA A 328 34.10 -18.45 -16.55
N SER A 329 34.29 -17.46 -15.68
CA SER A 329 34.74 -17.64 -14.29
C SER A 329 33.59 -17.60 -13.27
N GLY A 330 32.35 -17.42 -13.74
CA GLY A 330 31.14 -17.37 -12.91
C GLY A 330 30.84 -15.98 -12.34
N VAL A 331 31.45 -14.91 -12.87
CA VAL A 331 31.13 -13.54 -12.47
C VAL A 331 29.87 -13.07 -13.16
N ILE A 332 28.86 -12.74 -12.37
CA ILE A 332 27.58 -12.19 -12.82
C ILE A 332 27.71 -10.66 -12.81
N THR A 333 27.34 -10.02 -13.92
CA THR A 333 27.35 -8.55 -14.07
C THR A 333 25.91 -8.04 -14.12
N LEU A 334 25.54 -7.18 -13.18
CA LEU A 334 24.24 -6.49 -13.17
C LEU A 334 24.20 -5.35 -14.20
N GLN A 335 23.03 -5.11 -14.77
CA GLN A 335 22.81 -3.92 -15.59
C GLN A 335 22.81 -2.64 -14.73
N SER A 336 23.58 -1.65 -15.16
CA SER A 336 23.68 -0.31 -14.55
C SER A 336 22.31 0.40 -14.43
N PRO A 337 22.05 1.20 -13.36
CA PRO A 337 22.94 1.53 -12.24
C PRO A 337 23.03 0.45 -11.16
N ALA A 338 24.05 0.51 -10.31
CA ALA A 338 24.19 -0.41 -9.18
C ALA A 338 23.04 -0.27 -8.15
N PRO A 339 22.81 -1.26 -7.27
CA PRO A 339 21.94 -1.10 -6.11
C PRO A 339 22.37 0.10 -5.25
N THR A 340 21.42 0.95 -4.85
CA THR A 340 21.68 2.27 -4.22
C THR A 340 22.49 2.18 -2.92
N LEU A 341 22.43 1.05 -2.22
CA LEU A 341 23.11 0.80 -0.94
C LEU A 341 24.40 -0.04 -1.10
N GLY A 342 24.82 -0.32 -2.34
CA GLY A 342 25.95 -1.18 -2.66
C GLY A 342 25.63 -2.68 -2.56
N LEU A 343 26.69 -3.47 -2.52
CA LEU A 343 26.68 -4.93 -2.40
C LEU A 343 27.56 -5.39 -1.22
N ALA A 344 27.21 -6.50 -0.58
CA ALA A 344 27.99 -7.13 0.49
C ALA A 344 28.13 -8.65 0.29
N VAL A 345 29.28 -9.21 0.68
CA VAL A 345 29.49 -10.67 0.71
C VAL A 345 28.64 -11.30 1.82
N GLY A 346 28.08 -12.48 1.54
CA GLY A 346 27.16 -13.20 2.42
C GLY A 346 25.69 -12.80 2.28
N GLN A 347 25.37 -11.72 1.53
CA GLN A 347 23.99 -11.28 1.37
C GLN A 347 23.12 -12.19 0.50
N ARG A 348 21.81 -12.17 0.77
CA ARG A 348 20.81 -13.04 0.15
C ARG A 348 20.54 -12.65 -1.30
N VAL A 349 20.53 -13.65 -2.19
CA VAL A 349 20.40 -13.48 -3.64
C VAL A 349 19.71 -14.69 -4.28
N PHE A 350 18.99 -14.49 -5.38
CA PHE A 350 18.59 -15.57 -6.30
C PHE A 350 18.64 -15.09 -7.76
N ILE A 351 18.82 -16.03 -8.68
CA ILE A 351 18.86 -15.80 -10.14
C ILE A 351 17.57 -16.35 -10.73
N GLU A 352 16.89 -15.61 -11.60
CA GLU A 352 15.60 -15.98 -12.18
C GLU A 352 15.54 -15.75 -13.69
N ASN A 353 14.47 -16.27 -14.29
CA ASN A 353 14.18 -16.25 -15.72
C ASN A 353 15.23 -17.00 -16.55
N ALA A 354 15.56 -18.21 -16.09
CA ALA A 354 16.49 -19.12 -16.73
C ALA A 354 15.77 -20.41 -17.17
N LEU A 355 15.80 -20.75 -18.46
CA LEU A 355 15.29 -22.03 -18.95
C LEU A 355 16.14 -23.22 -18.42
N SER A 356 17.41 -22.97 -18.11
CA SER A 356 18.30 -23.93 -17.45
C SER A 356 17.98 -24.22 -15.99
N GLU A 357 17.11 -23.43 -15.36
CA GLU A 357 16.62 -23.65 -13.99
C GLU A 357 15.11 -23.94 -13.96
N LEU A 358 14.53 -24.35 -15.10
CA LEU A 358 13.15 -24.85 -15.17
C LEU A 358 13.15 -26.33 -14.80
N ASP A 359 13.22 -26.63 -13.50
CA ASP A 359 13.52 -27.96 -12.97
C ASP A 359 12.46 -28.56 -12.05
N SER A 360 11.45 -27.75 -11.66
CA SER A 360 10.45 -28.12 -10.65
C SER A 360 8.99 -27.91 -11.12
N PRO A 361 8.03 -28.73 -10.64
CA PRO A 361 6.61 -28.53 -10.93
C PRO A 361 6.08 -27.20 -10.38
N GLY A 362 5.34 -26.44 -11.20
CA GLY A 362 4.86 -25.10 -10.88
C GLY A 362 5.77 -23.97 -11.36
N GLU A 363 6.89 -24.28 -12.03
CA GLU A 363 7.78 -23.29 -12.63
C GLU A 363 7.47 -23.01 -14.12
N TYR A 364 7.81 -21.80 -14.57
CA TYR A 364 7.71 -21.37 -15.98
C TYR A 364 8.87 -20.50 -16.45
N TYR A 365 9.09 -20.47 -17.75
CA TYR A 365 10.02 -19.57 -18.46
C TYR A 365 9.34 -18.98 -19.70
N VAL A 366 9.56 -17.68 -19.93
CA VAL A 366 9.00 -16.96 -21.10
C VAL A 366 10.13 -16.56 -22.04
N ASP A 367 10.20 -17.20 -23.21
CA ASP A 367 11.02 -16.70 -24.30
C ASP A 367 10.31 -15.51 -24.94
N SER A 368 10.64 -14.31 -24.46
CA SER A 368 10.03 -13.07 -24.92
C SER A 368 10.43 -12.67 -26.35
N ASN A 369 11.48 -13.29 -26.91
CA ASN A 369 11.91 -13.05 -28.29
C ASN A 369 11.15 -13.95 -29.26
N ALA A 370 10.91 -15.21 -28.88
CA ALA A 370 10.17 -16.19 -29.68
C ALA A 370 8.65 -16.17 -29.47
N GLY A 371 8.16 -15.54 -28.39
CA GLY A 371 6.75 -15.57 -28.02
C GLY A 371 6.29 -16.94 -27.52
N LEU A 372 7.16 -17.65 -26.80
CA LEU A 372 6.93 -19.01 -26.29
C LEU A 372 6.88 -19.03 -24.77
N LEU A 373 5.91 -19.77 -24.24
CA LEU A 373 5.81 -20.09 -22.81
C LEU A 373 6.20 -21.55 -22.61
N TYR A 374 7.25 -21.78 -21.82
CA TYR A 374 7.65 -23.09 -21.30
C TYR A 374 7.14 -23.22 -19.86
N PHE A 375 6.51 -24.33 -19.52
CA PHE A 375 5.83 -24.52 -18.23
C PHE A 375 5.91 -25.98 -17.79
N TRP A 376 6.17 -26.22 -16.50
CA TRP A 376 5.96 -27.52 -15.86
C TRP A 376 4.66 -27.48 -15.03
N PRO A 377 3.55 -28.09 -15.49
CA PRO A 377 2.31 -28.11 -14.74
C PRO A 377 2.46 -28.81 -13.37
N PRO A 378 2.00 -28.20 -12.25
CA PRO A 378 2.07 -28.83 -10.93
C PRO A 378 1.09 -30.00 -10.76
N ALA A 379 0.12 -30.14 -11.68
CA ALA A 379 -0.80 -31.26 -11.77
C ALA A 379 -1.22 -31.47 -13.24
N THR A 380 -1.89 -32.60 -13.54
CA THR A 380 -2.46 -32.88 -14.87
C THR A 380 -3.33 -31.72 -15.35
N MET A 381 -3.08 -31.28 -16.59
CA MET A 381 -3.63 -30.06 -17.19
C MET A 381 -4.70 -30.37 -18.24
N THR A 382 -5.64 -29.44 -18.40
CA THR A 382 -6.70 -29.39 -19.40
C THR A 382 -6.78 -27.98 -20.01
N ASP A 383 -7.39 -27.85 -21.21
CA ASP A 383 -7.56 -26.54 -21.84
C ASP A 383 -8.37 -25.60 -20.94
N GLY A 384 -7.82 -24.41 -20.66
CA GLY A 384 -8.39 -23.43 -19.72
C GLY A 384 -7.68 -23.35 -18.36
N ASP A 385 -6.89 -24.36 -17.96
CA ASP A 385 -6.19 -24.36 -16.67
C ASP A 385 -5.11 -23.28 -16.56
N VAL A 386 -4.45 -22.93 -17.67
CA VAL A 386 -3.36 -21.93 -17.70
C VAL A 386 -3.86 -20.58 -18.21
N GLN A 387 -3.62 -19.55 -17.42
CA GLN A 387 -3.94 -18.16 -17.73
C GLN A 387 -2.68 -17.29 -17.61
N VAL A 388 -2.65 -16.18 -18.33
CA VAL A 388 -1.52 -15.22 -18.31
C VAL A 388 -2.02 -13.78 -18.25
N SER A 389 -1.30 -12.91 -17.53
CA SER A 389 -1.68 -11.50 -17.34
C SER A 389 -1.40 -10.64 -18.58
N VAL A 390 -2.40 -9.91 -19.07
CA VAL A 390 -2.30 -9.03 -20.26
C VAL A 390 -2.70 -7.57 -20.01
N ALA A 391 -3.65 -7.28 -19.12
CA ALA A 391 -4.03 -5.90 -18.80
C ALA A 391 -3.00 -5.22 -17.87
N ASP A 392 -2.75 -3.91 -18.07
CA ASP A 392 -1.82 -3.13 -17.23
C ASP A 392 -2.43 -2.69 -15.89
N SER A 393 -3.76 -2.65 -15.79
CA SER A 393 -4.54 -2.40 -14.58
C SER A 393 -5.96 -2.88 -14.84
N ILE A 394 -6.77 -3.14 -13.82
CA ILE A 394 -8.15 -3.62 -14.03
C ILE A 394 -9.11 -2.43 -14.18
N PHE A 395 -9.16 -1.53 -13.20
CA PHE A 395 -10.11 -0.42 -13.14
C PHE A 395 -9.45 0.90 -12.69
N VAL A 396 -9.72 1.98 -13.41
CA VAL A 396 -9.18 3.33 -13.12
C VAL A 396 -10.29 4.36 -13.25
N ALA A 397 -10.62 5.08 -12.17
CA ALA A 397 -11.54 6.21 -12.19
C ALA A 397 -10.80 7.53 -11.96
N ASN A 398 -11.00 8.50 -12.87
CA ASN A 398 -10.31 9.80 -12.83
C ASN A 398 -11.28 10.91 -12.43
N ASN A 399 -11.02 11.58 -11.31
CA ASN A 399 -11.86 12.61 -10.70
C ASN A 399 -13.34 12.19 -10.48
N ALA A 400 -13.60 10.89 -10.34
CA ALA A 400 -14.94 10.38 -10.11
C ALA A 400 -15.47 10.74 -8.70
N THR A 401 -16.79 10.79 -8.56
CA THR A 401 -17.45 11.00 -7.27
C THR A 401 -18.70 10.15 -7.15
N TYR A 402 -19.02 9.67 -5.95
CA TYR A 402 -20.18 8.80 -5.69
C TYR A 402 -20.16 7.48 -6.49
N LEU A 403 -18.97 6.93 -6.74
CA LEU A 403 -18.77 5.68 -7.49
C LEU A 403 -18.46 4.51 -6.55
N THR A 404 -19.25 3.44 -6.61
CA THR A 404 -19.06 2.20 -5.84
C THR A 404 -18.76 1.01 -6.76
N LEU A 405 -17.73 0.22 -6.45
CA LEU A 405 -17.56 -1.15 -6.95
C LEU A 405 -17.91 -2.12 -5.83
N GLN A 406 -18.75 -3.13 -6.09
CA GLN A 406 -19.20 -4.05 -5.05
C GLN A 406 -19.55 -5.48 -5.49
N ASN A 407 -19.42 -6.45 -4.57
CA ASN A 407 -19.85 -7.85 -4.73
C ASN A 407 -19.32 -8.50 -6.03
N LEU A 408 -18.00 -8.48 -6.22
CA LEU A 408 -17.34 -8.98 -7.42
C LEU A 408 -15.87 -9.32 -7.16
N THR A 409 -15.27 -10.10 -8.07
CA THR A 409 -13.83 -10.41 -8.04
C THR A 409 -13.08 -9.59 -9.09
N LEU A 410 -11.92 -9.03 -8.72
CA LEU A 410 -10.90 -8.47 -9.61
C LEU A 410 -9.66 -9.40 -9.60
N ASP A 411 -9.29 -9.93 -10.76
CA ASP A 411 -8.35 -11.06 -10.88
C ASP A 411 -7.31 -10.83 -11.99
N ILE A 412 -6.11 -11.40 -11.82
CA ILE A 412 -4.96 -11.42 -12.77
C ILE A 412 -4.77 -10.11 -13.58
N GLY A 413 -3.82 -9.27 -13.17
CA GLY A 413 -3.46 -8.05 -13.93
C GLY A 413 -2.01 -7.66 -13.67
N ARG A 414 -1.32 -7.06 -14.66
CA ARG A 414 0.12 -6.76 -14.55
C ARG A 414 0.42 -5.62 -13.58
N GLY A 415 -0.52 -4.71 -13.35
CA GLY A 415 -0.37 -3.56 -12.45
C GLY A 415 -1.35 -3.56 -11.29
N ASP A 416 -1.97 -2.40 -11.04
CA ASP A 416 -2.85 -2.19 -9.90
C ASP A 416 -4.31 -2.55 -10.25
N ALA A 417 -5.07 -3.16 -9.34
CA ALA A 417 -6.47 -3.53 -9.63
C ALA A 417 -7.39 -2.31 -9.68
N VAL A 418 -7.41 -1.47 -8.63
CA VAL A 418 -8.26 -0.27 -8.55
C VAL A 418 -7.42 0.98 -8.34
N GLN A 419 -7.64 2.01 -9.17
CA GLN A 419 -7.08 3.35 -8.97
C GLN A 419 -8.17 4.42 -8.93
N PHE A 420 -8.21 5.23 -7.87
CA PHE A 420 -9.04 6.43 -7.75
C PHE A 420 -8.17 7.69 -7.81
N ASN A 421 -8.03 8.24 -9.01
CA ASN A 421 -7.17 9.39 -9.30
C ASN A 421 -7.93 10.70 -9.08
N GLY A 422 -7.94 11.17 -7.82
CA GLY A 422 -8.67 12.36 -7.39
C GLY A 422 -10.20 12.17 -7.38
N GLY A 423 -10.92 13.26 -7.14
CA GLY A 423 -12.36 13.21 -6.86
C GLY A 423 -12.65 12.84 -5.40
N GLY A 424 -13.75 12.15 -5.12
CA GLY A 424 -14.09 11.75 -3.75
C GLY A 424 -15.47 11.16 -3.53
N LYS A 425 -15.65 10.47 -2.40
CA LYS A 425 -16.81 9.61 -2.08
C LYS A 425 -16.91 8.41 -3.02
N ASN A 426 -15.79 7.72 -3.25
CA ASN A 426 -15.75 6.48 -4.02
C ASN A 426 -15.42 5.30 -3.10
N THR A 427 -16.06 4.15 -3.32
CA THR A 427 -15.94 3.00 -2.41
C THR A 427 -15.68 1.71 -3.19
N VAL A 428 -14.82 0.86 -2.63
CA VAL A 428 -14.72 -0.56 -2.99
C VAL A 428 -15.29 -1.34 -1.80
N ASP A 429 -16.40 -2.06 -1.99
CA ASP A 429 -17.20 -2.68 -0.92
C ASP A 429 -17.46 -4.17 -1.21
N HIS A 430 -17.06 -5.09 -0.32
CA HIS A 430 -17.20 -6.54 -0.56
C HIS A 430 -16.64 -6.96 -1.93
N VAL A 431 -15.34 -6.73 -2.13
CA VAL A 431 -14.63 -7.08 -3.39
C VAL A 431 -13.44 -7.97 -3.08
N VAL A 432 -13.34 -9.09 -3.79
CA VAL A 432 -12.15 -9.95 -3.78
C VAL A 432 -11.16 -9.40 -4.81
N ILE A 433 -9.92 -9.14 -4.41
CA ILE A 433 -8.85 -8.67 -5.30
C ILE A 433 -7.68 -9.63 -5.18
N ARG A 434 -7.32 -10.32 -6.27
CA ARG A 434 -6.26 -11.32 -6.24
C ARG A 434 -5.35 -11.25 -7.47
N ASN A 435 -4.18 -11.86 -7.36
CA ASN A 435 -3.28 -12.13 -8.50
C ASN A 435 -2.80 -10.88 -9.25
N MET A 436 -2.63 -9.75 -8.55
CA MET A 436 -2.10 -8.53 -9.15
C MET A 436 -0.58 -8.56 -9.20
N GLY A 437 0.00 -8.04 -10.29
CA GLY A 437 1.43 -7.83 -10.45
C GLY A 437 1.93 -6.63 -9.66
N ASN A 438 1.09 -5.63 -9.40
CA ASN A 438 1.37 -4.54 -8.45
C ASN A 438 0.46 -4.60 -7.23
N ARG A 439 -0.47 -3.64 -7.05
CA ARG A 439 -1.27 -3.47 -5.82
C ARG A 439 -2.74 -3.82 -5.98
N ALA A 440 -3.42 -4.09 -4.87
CA ALA A 440 -4.87 -4.24 -4.84
C ALA A 440 -5.61 -2.89 -5.01
N GLY A 441 -5.13 -1.82 -4.36
CA GLY A 441 -5.84 -0.53 -4.37
C GLY A 441 -4.95 0.69 -4.27
N VAL A 442 -5.33 1.79 -4.93
CA VAL A 442 -4.59 3.05 -4.99
C VAL A 442 -5.58 4.23 -5.00
N SER A 443 -5.46 5.22 -4.10
CA SER A 443 -6.40 6.35 -4.04
C SER A 443 -5.79 7.68 -3.59
N SER A 444 -6.05 8.74 -4.35
CA SER A 444 -6.01 10.15 -3.92
C SER A 444 -7.39 10.78 -3.71
N ALA A 445 -8.47 10.02 -3.92
CA ALA A 445 -9.82 10.53 -3.79
C ALA A 445 -10.18 10.77 -2.31
N GLY A 446 -10.70 11.95 -1.98
CA GLY A 446 -11.08 12.28 -0.60
C GLY A 446 -12.37 11.57 -0.17
N ALA A 447 -12.55 11.32 1.12
CA ALA A 447 -13.70 10.60 1.69
C ALA A 447 -14.00 9.28 0.96
N SER A 448 -12.97 8.56 0.53
CA SER A 448 -13.04 7.38 -0.34
C SER A 448 -12.23 6.23 0.26
N GLY A 449 -12.58 4.99 -0.05
CA GLY A 449 -11.92 3.88 0.62
C GLY A 449 -12.31 2.49 0.16
N PHE A 450 -11.81 1.54 0.94
CA PHE A 450 -11.92 0.10 0.72
C PHE A 450 -12.51 -0.51 1.99
N GLN A 451 -13.61 -1.24 1.88
CA GLN A 451 -14.28 -1.87 3.01
C GLN A 451 -14.72 -3.31 2.68
N TYR A 452 -14.53 -4.23 3.62
CA TYR A 452 -14.80 -5.67 3.42
C TYR A 452 -14.08 -6.26 2.19
N VAL A 453 -12.91 -5.71 1.83
CA VAL A 453 -12.08 -6.18 0.72
C VAL A 453 -11.25 -7.36 1.17
N THR A 454 -11.12 -8.38 0.32
CA THR A 454 -10.16 -9.48 0.52
C THR A 454 -9.08 -9.36 -0.55
N ALA A 455 -7.88 -8.95 -0.15
CA ALA A 455 -6.74 -8.75 -1.04
C ALA A 455 -5.67 -9.84 -0.85
N SER A 456 -5.29 -10.52 -1.93
CA SER A 456 -4.31 -11.63 -1.91
C SER A 456 -3.40 -11.67 -3.14
N ASN A 457 -2.29 -12.41 -3.06
CA ASN A 457 -1.37 -12.67 -4.17
C ASN A 457 -0.91 -11.39 -4.91
N THR A 458 -0.58 -10.31 -4.21
CA THR A 458 -0.12 -9.06 -4.86
C THR A 458 1.40 -9.01 -5.01
N GLY A 459 1.88 -8.57 -6.17
CA GLY A 459 3.32 -8.51 -6.49
C GLY A 459 4.06 -7.38 -5.79
N GLU A 460 3.39 -6.26 -5.56
CA GLU A 460 3.89 -5.13 -4.77
C GLU A 460 3.02 -5.03 -3.48
N GLY A 461 2.60 -3.84 -3.03
CA GLY A 461 1.81 -3.71 -1.79
C GLY A 461 0.34 -4.19 -1.89
N GLY A 462 -0.42 -4.00 -0.82
CA GLY A 462 -1.87 -4.18 -0.80
C GLY A 462 -2.63 -2.92 -1.26
N ILE A 463 -2.97 -2.02 -0.32
CA ILE A 463 -3.73 -0.78 -0.59
C ILE A 463 -2.88 0.45 -0.28
N THR A 464 -2.97 1.51 -1.11
CA THR A 464 -2.22 2.77 -0.96
C THR A 464 -3.16 3.98 -0.96
N ILE A 465 -3.13 4.80 0.09
CA ILE A 465 -3.93 6.02 0.27
C ILE A 465 -3.01 7.24 0.41
N TYR A 466 -3.35 8.32 -0.30
CA TYR A 466 -2.65 9.62 -0.27
C TYR A 466 -3.66 10.77 -0.32
N SER A 467 -4.21 11.13 0.84
CA SER A 467 -5.39 12.01 0.97
C SER A 467 -5.32 13.03 2.11
N GLY A 468 -6.20 14.03 2.05
CA GLY A 468 -6.13 15.18 2.95
C GLY A 468 -5.06 16.19 2.55
N ASN A 469 -4.82 17.17 3.40
CA ASN A 469 -3.84 18.24 3.15
C ASN A 469 -3.04 18.52 4.42
N ARG A 470 -1.75 18.14 4.41
CA ARG A 470 -0.84 18.36 5.55
C ARG A 470 -0.71 19.85 5.88
N THR A 471 -0.46 20.72 4.89
CA THR A 471 -0.26 22.16 5.08
C THR A 471 -1.41 22.84 5.84
N THR A 472 -2.65 22.41 5.64
CA THR A 472 -3.85 22.93 6.35
C THR A 472 -4.37 22.00 7.45
N LEU A 473 -3.75 20.84 7.68
CA LEU A 473 -4.24 19.73 8.51
C LEU A 473 -5.70 19.31 8.22
N ALA A 474 -6.17 19.54 6.98
CA ALA A 474 -7.51 19.14 6.57
C ALA A 474 -7.54 17.62 6.30
N ALA A 475 -8.50 16.94 6.92
CA ALA A 475 -8.67 15.50 6.80
C ALA A 475 -8.98 15.06 5.35
N GLY A 476 -8.43 13.93 4.95
CA GLY A 476 -8.84 13.19 3.77
C GLY A 476 -10.14 12.44 4.00
N SER A 477 -10.38 11.95 5.22
CA SER A 477 -11.50 11.08 5.58
C SER A 477 -11.56 9.79 4.75
N SER A 478 -10.44 9.37 4.19
CA SER A 478 -10.29 8.13 3.45
C SER A 478 -10.13 6.95 4.39
N PHE A 479 -10.43 5.73 3.92
CA PHE A 479 -10.50 4.57 4.80
C PHE A 479 -10.03 3.25 4.16
N VAL A 480 -9.47 2.39 5.00
CA VAL A 480 -9.41 0.93 4.76
C VAL A 480 -9.99 0.26 5.99
N THR A 481 -11.14 -0.40 5.86
CA THR A 481 -11.85 -0.96 7.01
C THR A 481 -12.34 -2.38 6.83
N ASN A 482 -12.39 -3.14 7.92
CA ASN A 482 -12.96 -4.50 7.98
C ASN A 482 -12.45 -5.44 6.87
N SER A 483 -11.24 -5.21 6.36
CA SER A 483 -10.68 -5.85 5.16
C SER A 483 -9.58 -6.84 5.53
N THR A 484 -9.42 -7.89 4.73
CA THR A 484 -8.39 -8.92 4.92
C THR A 484 -7.33 -8.77 3.84
N ILE A 485 -6.05 -8.65 4.21
CA ILE A 485 -4.94 -8.43 3.27
C ILE A 485 -3.78 -9.38 3.59
N HIS A 486 -3.41 -10.23 2.64
CA HIS A 486 -2.36 -11.24 2.80
C HIS A 486 -1.65 -11.58 1.49
N ASP A 487 -0.61 -12.42 1.55
CA ASP A 487 0.16 -12.91 0.39
C ASP A 487 0.60 -11.77 -0.57
N TYR A 488 0.99 -10.65 0.03
CA TYR A 488 1.44 -9.45 -0.67
C TYR A 488 2.97 -9.42 -0.84
N ALA A 489 3.47 -8.47 -1.62
CA ALA A 489 4.90 -8.28 -1.88
C ALA A 489 5.59 -9.51 -2.51
N ARG A 490 4.92 -10.24 -3.43
CA ARG A 490 5.50 -11.43 -4.11
C ARG A 490 6.73 -11.10 -4.97
N ARG A 491 6.84 -9.89 -5.52
CA ARG A 491 7.90 -9.45 -6.45
C ARG A 491 8.90 -8.51 -5.78
N SER A 492 8.44 -7.36 -5.30
CA SER A 492 9.24 -6.40 -4.51
C SER A 492 8.96 -6.62 -3.02
N ARG A 493 9.96 -7.06 -2.24
CA ARG A 493 9.75 -7.63 -0.90
C ARG A 493 9.69 -6.58 0.22
N ALA A 494 10.50 -5.53 0.17
CA ALA A 494 10.59 -4.51 1.21
C ALA A 494 9.88 -3.20 0.81
N TYR A 495 9.43 -2.43 1.82
CA TYR A 495 8.66 -1.19 1.66
C TYR A 495 7.43 -1.31 0.74
N ARG A 496 6.86 -2.51 0.63
CA ARG A 496 5.59 -2.83 -0.04
C ARG A 496 4.58 -3.38 0.97
N PRO A 497 3.97 -2.53 1.82
CA PRO A 497 3.10 -2.97 2.90
C PRO A 497 1.73 -3.44 2.41
N ALA A 498 0.99 -4.15 3.27
CA ALA A 498 -0.43 -4.44 3.05
C ALA A 498 -1.26 -3.15 2.99
N ILE A 499 -0.94 -2.15 3.80
CA ILE A 499 -1.55 -0.81 3.76
C ILE A 499 -0.46 0.25 3.81
N SER A 500 -0.48 1.19 2.87
CA SER A 500 0.31 2.42 2.92
C SER A 500 -0.64 3.61 3.02
N VAL A 501 -0.53 4.42 4.08
CA VAL A 501 -1.34 5.63 4.26
C VAL A 501 -0.48 6.89 4.38
N SER A 502 -0.92 7.98 3.76
CA SER A 502 -0.19 9.24 3.73
C SER A 502 -1.13 10.44 3.63
N GLY A 503 -0.76 11.52 4.31
CA GLY A 503 -1.44 12.81 4.20
C GLY A 503 -1.97 13.31 5.54
N ALA A 504 -3.30 13.40 5.72
CA ALA A 504 -3.87 13.75 7.01
C ALA A 504 -5.29 13.21 7.23
N GLY A 505 -5.59 12.71 8.44
CA GLY A 505 -6.96 12.45 8.89
C GLY A 505 -7.69 11.35 8.13
N ASP A 506 -7.04 10.18 8.01
CA ASP A 506 -7.58 8.97 7.36
C ASP A 506 -7.54 7.77 8.35
N THR A 507 -8.48 6.82 8.18
CA THR A 507 -8.81 5.78 9.18
C THR A 507 -8.54 4.36 8.65
N ILE A 508 -7.70 3.61 9.35
CA ILE A 508 -7.29 2.23 9.03
C ILE A 508 -7.71 1.31 10.19
N THR A 509 -8.93 0.75 10.14
CA THR A 509 -9.51 0.05 11.30
C THR A 509 -10.28 -1.25 11.01
N GLY A 510 -10.21 -2.22 11.92
CA GLY A 510 -10.92 -3.51 11.77
C GLY A 510 -10.28 -4.50 10.79
N ASN A 511 -9.08 -4.23 10.29
CA ASN A 511 -8.46 -5.06 9.23
C ASN A 511 -7.71 -6.26 9.80
N THR A 512 -7.68 -7.36 9.05
CA THR A 512 -6.83 -8.53 9.31
C THR A 512 -5.67 -8.54 8.31
N ILE A 513 -4.43 -8.42 8.77
CA ILE A 513 -3.23 -8.29 7.91
C ILE A 513 -2.24 -9.40 8.27
N TYR A 514 -1.89 -10.26 7.31
CA TYR A 514 -0.99 -11.38 7.58
C TYR A 514 -0.18 -11.90 6.38
N ASN A 515 0.76 -12.81 6.65
CA ASN A 515 1.71 -13.41 5.70
C ASN A 515 2.42 -12.38 4.80
N GLY A 516 3.28 -11.56 5.41
CA GLY A 516 3.96 -10.45 4.75
C GLY A 516 5.49 -10.44 4.98
N PRO A 517 6.33 -10.31 3.93
CA PRO A 517 7.79 -10.31 4.08
C PRO A 517 8.33 -9.09 4.86
N HIS A 518 7.56 -8.00 4.91
CA HIS A 518 7.91 -6.70 5.51
C HIS A 518 6.70 -6.13 6.28
N ALA A 519 6.72 -4.84 6.62
CA ALA A 519 5.65 -4.13 7.34
C ALA A 519 4.22 -4.46 6.87
N GLY A 520 3.28 -4.49 7.83
CA GLY A 520 1.84 -4.60 7.56
C GLY A 520 1.24 -3.25 7.16
N ILE A 521 1.41 -2.24 8.03
CA ILE A 521 0.94 -0.87 7.81
C ILE A 521 2.15 0.07 7.79
N LEU A 522 2.37 0.78 6.68
CA LEU A 522 3.31 1.91 6.64
C LEU A 522 2.50 3.21 6.64
N PHE A 523 2.80 4.13 7.55
CA PHE A 523 2.09 5.40 7.65
C PHE A 523 3.02 6.62 7.60
N SER A 524 2.45 7.74 7.20
CA SER A 524 3.10 9.04 7.17
C SER A 524 2.03 10.14 7.22
N GLY A 525 2.36 11.32 7.72
CA GLY A 525 1.41 12.43 7.78
C GLY A 525 0.84 12.66 9.18
N ASN A 526 -0.44 13.06 9.25
CA ASN A 526 -0.97 13.75 10.43
C ASN A 526 -2.36 13.25 10.85
N ASN A 527 -2.58 13.08 12.15
CA ASN A 527 -3.91 12.78 12.71
C ASN A 527 -4.60 11.52 12.14
N HIS A 528 -3.84 10.49 11.76
CA HIS A 528 -4.41 9.23 11.29
C HIS A 528 -4.93 8.38 12.45
N GLU A 529 -5.91 7.53 12.19
CA GLU A 529 -6.43 6.54 13.14
C GLU A 529 -6.06 5.13 12.65
N ILE A 530 -5.30 4.39 13.45
CA ILE A 530 -4.84 3.03 13.13
C ILE A 530 -5.21 2.12 14.30
N GLY A 531 -6.40 1.51 14.26
CA GLY A 531 -6.94 0.82 15.43
C GLY A 531 -7.86 -0.36 15.16
N ASN A 532 -8.07 -1.21 16.16
CA ASN A 532 -8.88 -2.43 15.99
C ASN A 532 -8.40 -3.37 14.87
N ASN A 533 -7.11 -3.35 14.48
CA ASN A 533 -6.56 -4.27 13.47
C ASN A 533 -5.92 -5.51 14.13
N GLU A 534 -6.03 -6.66 13.47
CA GLU A 534 -5.34 -7.92 13.79
C GLU A 534 -4.16 -8.07 12.82
N ILE A 535 -2.91 -8.09 13.32
CA ILE A 535 -1.71 -8.10 12.48
C ILE A 535 -0.73 -9.19 12.96
N TYR A 536 -0.42 -10.16 12.11
CA TYR A 536 0.44 -11.31 12.44
C TYR A 536 1.16 -11.93 11.24
N ASP A 537 2.20 -12.72 11.46
CA ASP A 537 3.03 -13.31 10.38
C ASP A 537 3.50 -12.25 9.35
N VAL A 538 3.86 -11.06 9.83
CA VAL A 538 4.47 -9.97 9.02
C VAL A 538 5.90 -9.66 9.47
N VAL A 539 6.67 -8.99 8.61
CA VAL A 539 8.13 -8.80 8.74
C VAL A 539 8.90 -10.13 8.72
N THR A 540 8.36 -11.17 8.09
CA THR A 540 8.88 -12.55 8.16
C THR A 540 10.19 -12.77 7.38
N GLU A 541 10.50 -11.91 6.40
CA GLU A 541 11.65 -12.05 5.50
C GLU A 541 12.72 -10.95 5.67
N THR A 542 12.42 -9.89 6.43
CA THR A 542 13.23 -8.65 6.45
C THR A 542 13.69 -8.26 7.87
N SER A 543 14.42 -7.15 7.97
CA SER A 543 14.82 -6.51 9.22
C SER A 543 14.40 -5.03 9.23
N ASP A 544 14.65 -4.33 10.34
CA ASP A 544 14.58 -2.85 10.42
C ASP A 544 13.21 -2.31 10.00
N SER A 545 12.15 -2.98 10.48
CA SER A 545 10.77 -2.75 10.05
C SER A 545 9.78 -3.17 11.12
N GLY A 546 8.61 -2.53 11.14
CA GLY A 546 7.54 -2.78 12.10
C GLY A 546 6.25 -3.30 11.45
N ALA A 547 5.46 -4.07 12.18
CA ALA A 547 4.11 -4.45 11.77
C ALA A 547 3.25 -3.21 11.47
N ILE A 548 3.44 -2.14 12.26
CA ILE A 548 3.06 -0.76 11.95
C ILE A 548 4.34 0.10 11.97
N TYR A 549 4.61 0.87 10.92
CA TYR A 549 5.90 1.55 10.70
C TYR A 549 5.72 2.98 10.15
N ALA A 550 6.38 3.97 10.77
CA ALA A 550 6.61 5.30 10.21
C ALA A 550 8.00 5.86 10.59
N GLY A 551 8.49 6.87 9.87
CA GLY A 551 9.78 7.50 10.20
C GLY A 551 10.07 8.85 9.53
N ARG A 552 11.12 9.53 10.02
CA ARG A 552 11.86 10.61 9.32
C ARG A 552 11.15 11.95 9.04
N ASP A 553 10.16 12.37 9.83
CA ASP A 553 9.58 13.73 9.80
C ASP A 553 8.99 14.19 11.15
N TRP A 554 9.62 15.18 11.81
CA TRP A 554 9.15 15.77 13.08
C TRP A 554 7.75 16.42 13.04
N THR A 555 7.23 16.73 11.85
CA THR A 555 5.93 17.38 11.65
C THR A 555 4.79 16.39 11.43
N MET A 556 5.08 15.11 11.23
CA MET A 556 4.09 14.04 11.20
C MET A 556 3.69 13.72 12.64
N ARG A 557 2.46 14.06 13.04
CA ARG A 557 2.01 14.13 14.44
C ARG A 557 0.50 13.91 14.60
N GLY A 558 0.09 13.53 15.81
CA GLY A 558 -1.32 13.38 16.20
C GLY A 558 -1.97 12.06 15.77
N THR A 559 -1.21 11.17 15.11
CA THR A 559 -1.68 9.82 14.79
C THR A 559 -1.89 9.00 16.06
N ILE A 560 -2.96 8.22 16.09
CA ILE A 560 -3.30 7.32 17.20
C ILE A 560 -3.24 5.88 16.69
N ILE A 561 -2.49 5.05 17.40
CA ILE A 561 -2.38 3.60 17.20
C ILE A 561 -3.01 2.94 18.43
N GLU A 562 -4.26 2.49 18.32
CA GLU A 562 -4.99 2.01 19.50
C GLU A 562 -5.89 0.79 19.31
N ASP A 563 -6.05 0.01 20.39
CA ASP A 563 -6.89 -1.19 20.41
C ASP A 563 -6.56 -2.22 19.29
N ASN A 564 -5.30 -2.32 18.82
CA ASN A 564 -4.87 -3.36 17.87
C ASN A 564 -4.40 -4.63 18.59
N PHE A 565 -4.51 -5.79 17.93
CA PHE A 565 -3.89 -7.05 18.34
C PHE A 565 -2.74 -7.38 17.37
N ILE A 566 -1.51 -7.38 17.87
CA ILE A 566 -0.28 -7.49 17.07
C ILE A 566 0.55 -8.67 17.62
N HIS A 567 0.66 -9.76 16.87
CA HIS A 567 1.27 -10.98 17.38
C HIS A 567 2.08 -11.77 16.34
N ASP A 568 2.96 -12.68 16.80
CA ASP A 568 3.76 -13.55 15.91
C ASP A 568 4.50 -12.74 14.80
N ILE A 569 5.31 -11.76 15.21
CA ILE A 569 5.92 -10.76 14.30
C ILE A 569 7.42 -11.03 14.09
N GLY A 570 7.84 -11.11 12.83
CA GLY A 570 9.19 -11.49 12.43
C GLY A 570 9.35 -13.00 12.27
N SER A 571 10.59 -13.49 12.36
CA SER A 571 10.90 -14.92 12.28
C SER A 571 11.69 -15.42 13.49
N THR A 572 11.21 -16.49 14.11
CA THR A 572 11.91 -17.17 15.21
C THR A 572 13.15 -17.94 14.76
N SER A 573 13.27 -18.29 13.48
CA SER A 573 14.44 -18.98 12.92
C SER A 573 15.58 -18.04 12.56
N ALA A 574 15.28 -16.74 12.38
CA ALA A 574 16.24 -15.68 12.12
C ALA A 574 15.76 -14.38 12.78
N PRO A 575 15.93 -14.21 14.11
CA PRO A 575 15.47 -13.02 14.83
C PRO A 575 16.28 -11.79 14.43
N SER A 576 15.80 -11.11 13.38
CA SER A 576 16.20 -9.78 12.97
C SER A 576 15.64 -8.73 13.94
N ALA A 577 16.03 -7.45 13.77
CA ALA A 577 15.38 -6.35 14.46
C ALA A 577 13.97 -6.12 13.86
N THR A 578 12.98 -6.83 14.37
CA THR A 578 11.56 -6.68 14.00
C THR A 578 10.75 -6.00 15.11
N MET A 579 9.80 -5.18 14.72
CA MET A 579 9.03 -4.34 15.62
C MET A 579 7.52 -4.59 15.53
N GLY A 580 6.80 -4.36 16.62
CA GLY A 580 5.33 -4.26 16.58
C GLY A 580 4.93 -2.89 16.00
N VAL A 581 5.25 -1.82 16.71
CA VAL A 581 5.19 -0.44 16.23
C VAL A 581 6.60 0.14 16.16
N TYR A 582 7.05 0.54 14.97
CA TYR A 582 8.32 1.24 14.76
C TYR A 582 8.06 2.72 14.48
N LEU A 583 8.48 3.57 15.41
CA LEU A 583 8.55 5.02 15.26
C LEU A 583 10.03 5.36 15.02
N ASP A 584 10.44 5.22 13.77
CA ASP A 584 11.83 5.24 13.32
C ASP A 584 12.34 6.65 13.04
N ASP A 585 13.66 6.83 12.97
CA ASP A 585 14.32 8.06 12.51
C ASP A 585 13.64 9.35 12.96
N GLU A 586 13.64 9.57 14.27
CA GLU A 586 13.11 10.76 14.92
C GLU A 586 11.60 11.04 14.76
N TYR A 587 10.77 10.02 14.45
CA TYR A 587 9.31 10.21 14.37
C TYR A 587 8.70 10.72 15.70
N CYS A 588 7.66 11.54 15.60
CA CYS A 588 7.16 12.35 16.71
C CYS A 588 5.65 12.22 16.97
N GLY A 589 5.22 12.65 18.17
CA GLY A 589 3.84 12.99 18.48
C GLY A 589 2.77 11.92 18.20
N THR A 590 3.11 10.64 18.33
CA THR A 590 2.16 9.51 18.17
C THR A 590 1.66 9.02 19.52
N ILE A 591 0.39 8.61 19.58
CA ILE A 591 -0.20 7.96 20.77
C ILE A 591 -0.38 6.47 20.48
N ILE A 592 0.35 5.61 21.19
CA ILE A 592 0.26 4.15 21.12
C ILE A 592 -0.40 3.66 22.41
N ARG A 593 -1.68 3.27 22.36
CA ARG A 593 -2.41 2.88 23.59
C ARG A 593 -3.38 1.71 23.46
N ARG A 594 -3.54 0.96 24.56
CA ARG A 594 -4.49 -0.17 24.64
C ARG A 594 -4.32 -1.27 23.58
N ASN A 595 -3.15 -1.36 22.95
CA ASN A 595 -2.83 -2.46 22.03
C ASN A 595 -2.42 -3.70 22.84
N VAL A 596 -2.63 -4.88 22.26
CA VAL A 596 -2.17 -6.17 22.80
C VAL A 596 -1.05 -6.70 21.90
N PHE A 597 0.11 -6.96 22.49
CA PHE A 597 1.29 -7.48 21.81
C PHE A 597 1.66 -8.87 22.35
N SER A 598 1.84 -9.85 21.47
CA SER A 598 2.24 -11.22 21.86
C SER A 598 3.30 -11.83 20.94
N LYS A 599 4.39 -12.39 21.48
CA LYS A 599 5.48 -13.01 20.68
C LYS A 599 6.08 -12.06 19.61
N VAL A 600 6.20 -10.78 19.93
CA VAL A 600 6.86 -9.77 19.09
C VAL A 600 8.31 -9.60 19.58
N GLY A 601 9.25 -9.33 18.67
CA GLY A 601 10.62 -8.94 19.00
C GLY A 601 10.65 -7.67 19.87
N GLN A 602 10.59 -6.50 19.24
CA GLN A 602 10.48 -5.20 19.91
C GLN A 602 9.06 -4.62 19.76
N ALA A 603 8.18 -4.80 20.75
CA ALA A 603 6.77 -4.46 20.53
C ALA A 603 6.51 -2.96 20.26
N VAL A 604 7.22 -2.04 20.90
CA VAL A 604 7.28 -0.62 20.50
C VAL A 604 8.73 -0.15 20.47
N PHE A 605 9.18 0.47 19.38
CA PHE A 605 10.51 1.09 19.30
C PHE A 605 10.40 2.56 18.92
N ILE A 606 10.87 3.43 19.81
CA ILE A 606 11.05 4.88 19.62
C ILE A 606 12.51 5.12 19.18
N GLY A 607 12.74 5.15 17.87
CA GLY A 607 14.05 5.40 17.26
C GLY A 607 14.38 6.89 17.26
N GLY A 608 14.76 7.43 18.41
CA GLY A 608 14.86 8.87 18.62
C GLY A 608 13.49 9.55 18.58
N GLY A 609 13.48 10.86 18.36
CA GLY A 609 12.23 11.61 18.17
C GLY A 609 11.45 11.82 19.47
N ARG A 610 10.40 12.63 19.42
CA ARG A 610 9.88 13.29 20.64
C ARG A 610 8.37 13.44 20.72
N ASP A 611 7.92 13.67 21.95
CA ASP A 611 6.53 13.90 22.35
C ASP A 611 5.58 12.72 22.05
N ASN A 612 6.10 11.48 21.89
CA ASN A 612 5.29 10.28 21.73
C ASN A 612 4.71 9.79 23.07
N THR A 613 3.59 9.06 23.07
CA THR A 613 2.97 8.49 24.29
C THR A 613 2.72 7.00 24.10
N VAL A 614 3.21 6.17 25.03
CA VAL A 614 2.95 4.72 25.06
C VAL A 614 2.27 4.38 26.39
N SER A 615 0.96 4.11 26.38
CA SER A 615 0.21 3.84 27.62
C SER A 615 -0.87 2.77 27.52
N ASP A 616 -1.17 2.11 28.63
CA ASP A 616 -2.28 1.15 28.72
C ASP A 616 -2.16 -0.07 27.79
N ASN A 617 -0.96 -0.35 27.24
CA ASN A 617 -0.73 -1.50 26.37
C ASN A 617 -0.45 -2.77 27.20
N LEU A 618 -0.85 -3.92 26.67
CA LEU A 618 -0.61 -5.25 27.22
C LEU A 618 0.48 -5.94 26.39
N PHE A 619 1.56 -6.34 27.06
CA PHE A 619 2.75 -6.93 26.46
C PHE A 619 3.00 -8.34 27.04
N VAL A 620 3.05 -9.38 26.20
CA VAL A 620 3.16 -10.79 26.64
C VAL A 620 4.19 -11.58 25.82
N ASN A 621 5.15 -12.25 26.47
CA ASN A 621 6.19 -13.08 25.84
C ASN A 621 7.09 -12.31 24.84
N LEU A 622 7.80 -11.26 25.26
CA LEU A 622 8.48 -10.27 24.38
C LEU A 622 9.93 -9.92 24.76
N LEU A 623 10.74 -9.44 23.79
CA LEU A 623 12.18 -9.19 23.99
C LEU A 623 12.72 -7.93 23.26
N PRO A 624 12.55 -6.70 23.78
CA PRO A 624 11.70 -6.21 24.89
C PRO A 624 10.28 -5.75 24.47
N ALA A 625 9.49 -5.35 25.47
CA ALA A 625 8.21 -4.65 25.27
C ALA A 625 8.38 -3.25 24.67
N ILE A 626 9.30 -2.42 25.21
CA ILE A 626 9.62 -1.10 24.67
C ILE A 626 11.13 -0.93 24.47
N SER A 627 11.53 -0.36 23.34
CA SER A 627 12.88 0.13 23.04
C SER A 627 12.87 1.65 22.80
N ALA A 628 13.94 2.34 23.20
CA ALA A 628 14.16 3.75 22.88
C ALA A 628 15.66 4.08 22.68
N ASP A 629 16.00 4.87 21.66
CA ASP A 629 17.38 5.33 21.41
C ASP A 629 17.49 6.86 21.26
N SER A 630 18.72 7.39 21.32
CA SER A 630 19.01 8.81 21.05
C SER A 630 19.81 9.00 19.75
N ARG A 631 19.35 8.44 18.62
CA ARG A 631 20.02 8.59 17.31
C ARG A 631 20.21 10.04 16.87
N GLY A 632 19.23 10.93 17.10
CA GLY A 632 19.33 12.37 16.83
C GLY A 632 20.42 13.10 17.61
N MET A 633 20.90 12.51 18.72
CA MET A 633 22.05 13.00 19.50
C MET A 633 23.40 12.37 19.10
N SER A 634 23.40 11.49 18.10
CA SER A 634 24.59 10.69 17.73
C SER A 634 24.80 10.63 16.22
N TRP A 635 24.54 9.49 15.56
CA TRP A 635 24.86 9.32 14.13
C TRP A 635 23.95 10.15 13.21
N GLN A 636 22.77 10.54 13.68
CA GLN A 636 21.77 11.32 12.92
C GLN A 636 21.80 12.83 13.25
N GLU A 637 22.65 13.26 14.20
CA GLU A 637 22.85 14.67 14.55
C GLU A 637 23.12 15.58 13.33
N PRO A 638 23.89 15.17 12.30
CA PRO A 638 24.12 16.00 11.12
C PRO A 638 22.84 16.33 10.34
N ASP A 639 21.86 15.42 10.28
CA ASP A 639 20.57 15.67 9.62
C ASP A 639 19.62 16.52 10.49
N VAL A 640 19.76 16.43 11.82
CA VAL A 640 19.03 17.21 12.82
C VAL A 640 19.46 18.68 12.78
N VAL A 641 20.77 18.96 12.84
CA VAL A 641 21.29 20.34 12.95
C VAL A 641 21.45 21.03 11.60
N SER A 642 21.61 20.27 10.51
CA SER A 642 21.74 20.84 9.17
C SER A 642 20.45 21.56 8.74
N THR A 643 20.59 22.83 8.37
CA THR A 643 19.46 23.60 7.84
C THR A 643 18.93 23.02 6.53
N THR A 644 19.74 22.30 5.75
CA THR A 644 19.30 21.56 4.56
C THR A 644 19.04 20.06 4.83
N GLY A 645 19.14 19.61 6.08
CA GLY A 645 18.82 18.24 6.50
C GLY A 645 17.34 17.91 6.33
N VAL A 646 17.01 16.62 6.39
CA VAL A 646 15.65 16.12 6.14
C VAL A 646 14.61 16.73 7.08
N PHE A 647 14.89 16.77 8.38
CA PHE A 647 13.96 17.25 9.40
C PHE A 647 13.65 18.75 9.27
N GLN A 648 14.67 19.57 9.08
CA GLN A 648 14.47 21.02 8.88
C GLN A 648 13.84 21.34 7.51
N THR A 649 14.02 20.47 6.51
CA THR A 649 13.32 20.59 5.22
C THR A 649 11.84 20.24 5.35
N ALA A 650 11.50 19.19 6.09
CA ALA A 650 10.11 18.83 6.38
C ALA A 650 9.41 19.90 7.23
N LEU A 651 10.08 20.47 8.24
CA LEU A 651 9.58 21.62 9.01
C LEU A 651 9.14 22.79 8.10
N ARG A 652 9.93 23.12 7.07
CA ARG A 652 9.62 24.21 6.13
C ARG A 652 8.56 23.88 5.08
N ALA A 653 8.17 22.61 4.94
CA ALA A 653 7.11 22.21 4.00
C ALA A 653 5.70 22.52 4.53
N VAL A 654 5.57 22.86 5.81
CA VAL A 654 4.31 23.11 6.51
C VAL A 654 4.42 24.35 7.43
N PRO A 655 3.31 25.00 7.83
CA PRO A 655 3.34 26.20 8.67
C PRO A 655 3.59 25.86 10.16
N TYR A 656 4.65 25.11 10.47
CA TYR A 656 4.87 24.44 11.76
C TYR A 656 4.83 25.36 13.01
N SER A 657 5.20 26.63 12.83
CA SER A 657 5.27 27.65 13.89
C SER A 657 4.07 28.58 13.97
N THR A 658 3.03 28.36 13.14
CA THR A 658 1.77 29.13 13.13
C THR A 658 0.56 28.20 13.09
N ALA A 659 -0.67 28.74 13.17
CA ALA A 659 -1.87 27.95 12.97
C ALA A 659 -1.89 27.32 11.55
N PRO A 660 -2.37 26.07 11.39
CA PRO A 660 -2.97 25.21 12.42
C PRO A 660 -1.95 24.46 13.31
N TYR A 661 -0.72 24.22 12.83
CA TYR A 661 0.27 23.37 13.51
C TYR A 661 0.62 23.83 14.93
N ALA A 662 0.88 25.12 15.14
CA ALA A 662 1.19 25.67 16.46
C ALA A 662 0.02 25.60 17.46
N THR A 663 -1.21 25.47 16.95
CA THR A 663 -2.42 25.32 17.76
C THR A 663 -2.67 23.85 18.11
N GLN A 664 -2.44 22.93 17.17
CA GLN A 664 -2.71 21.50 17.34
C GLN A 664 -1.53 20.71 17.95
N TYR A 665 -0.29 21.16 17.75
CA TYR A 665 0.93 20.54 18.27
C TYR A 665 1.81 21.57 19.00
N PRO A 666 1.45 22.02 20.22
CA PRO A 666 2.08 23.18 20.86
C PRO A 666 3.58 23.07 21.17
N THR A 667 4.18 21.87 21.14
CA THR A 667 5.64 21.68 21.30
C THR A 667 6.42 21.91 20.01
N LEU A 668 5.79 21.80 18.83
CA LEU A 668 6.46 21.86 17.53
C LEU A 668 7.05 23.23 17.17
N PRO A 669 6.42 24.39 17.48
CA PRO A 669 6.96 25.71 17.12
C PRO A 669 8.37 26.00 17.68
N VAL A 670 8.73 25.39 18.81
CA VAL A 670 10.01 25.63 19.53
C VAL A 670 11.07 24.55 19.27
N ILE A 671 10.78 23.54 18.42
CA ILE A 671 11.63 22.34 18.25
C ILE A 671 13.08 22.61 17.86
N LEU A 672 13.37 23.70 17.15
CA LEU A 672 14.73 24.10 16.76
C LEU A 672 15.50 24.84 17.87
N THR A 673 14.80 25.30 18.92
CA THR A 673 15.35 26.03 20.06
C THR A 673 15.31 25.24 21.37
N ASP A 674 14.44 24.23 21.46
CA ASP A 674 14.28 23.31 22.59
C ASP A 674 14.92 21.97 22.26
N MET A 675 16.25 21.89 22.38
CA MET A 675 17.04 20.64 22.29
C MET A 675 16.69 19.75 21.06
N PRO A 676 16.95 20.21 19.82
CA PRO A 676 16.70 19.42 18.62
C PRO A 676 17.48 18.10 18.62
N GLY A 677 16.85 17.01 18.15
CA GLY A 677 17.43 15.65 18.14
C GLY A 677 17.46 14.95 19.50
N VAL A 678 16.95 15.58 20.56
CA VAL A 678 16.81 14.95 21.88
C VAL A 678 15.42 14.31 21.99
N PRO A 679 15.30 13.05 22.47
CA PRO A 679 14.03 12.33 22.57
C PRO A 679 13.18 12.77 23.79
N LEU A 680 12.90 14.08 23.86
CA LEU A 680 12.18 14.73 24.95
C LEU A 680 10.68 14.42 24.93
N GLY A 681 10.00 14.55 26.08
CA GLY A 681 8.53 14.50 26.17
C GLY A 681 7.90 13.13 25.92
N ASN A 682 8.68 12.13 25.51
CA ASN A 682 8.23 10.77 25.34
C ASN A 682 7.73 10.20 26.67
N THR A 683 6.47 9.80 26.73
CA THR A 683 5.77 9.38 27.95
C THR A 683 5.44 7.90 27.90
N ILE A 684 5.84 7.15 28.93
CA ILE A 684 5.64 5.69 29.02
C ILE A 684 4.97 5.40 30.37
N THR A 685 3.69 4.99 30.39
CA THR A 685 2.94 4.89 31.65
C THR A 685 1.75 3.92 31.59
N ARG A 686 1.42 3.27 32.71
CA ARG A 686 0.35 2.26 32.85
C ARG A 686 0.47 1.12 31.82
N ASN A 687 1.67 0.64 31.51
CA ASN A 687 1.81 -0.52 30.62
C ASN A 687 1.94 -1.82 31.46
N VAL A 688 1.32 -2.91 30.98
CA VAL A 688 1.39 -4.25 31.57
C VAL A 688 2.42 -5.08 30.82
N VAL A 689 3.38 -5.70 31.52
CA VAL A 689 4.37 -6.60 30.91
C VAL A 689 4.38 -7.97 31.62
N ILE A 690 4.15 -9.01 30.83
CA ILE A 690 4.13 -10.42 31.21
C ILE A 690 5.25 -11.15 30.45
N ASP A 691 6.12 -11.85 31.17
CA ASP A 691 7.27 -12.61 30.64
C ASP A 691 8.07 -11.86 29.55
N GLY A 692 8.69 -10.74 29.94
CA GLY A 692 9.48 -9.91 29.02
C GLY A 692 10.20 -8.75 29.70
N THR A 693 11.15 -8.14 28.98
CA THR A 693 11.86 -6.94 29.46
C THR A 693 10.99 -5.70 29.23
N GLN A 694 10.74 -4.90 30.28
CA GLN A 694 9.85 -3.74 30.20
C GLN A 694 10.36 -2.64 29.26
N LEU A 695 11.60 -2.20 29.44
CA LEU A 695 12.21 -1.12 28.68
C LEU A 695 13.70 -1.40 28.45
N THR A 696 14.14 -1.26 27.20
CA THR A 696 15.54 -1.12 26.82
C THR A 696 15.77 0.29 26.30
N ALA A 697 16.67 1.05 26.91
CA ALA A 697 17.04 2.38 26.42
C ALA A 697 18.53 2.64 26.58
N ASP A 698 19.11 3.42 25.67
CA ASP A 698 20.46 3.95 25.88
C ASP A 698 20.47 5.08 26.93
N SER A 699 21.66 5.41 27.44
CA SER A 699 21.81 6.45 28.48
C SER A 699 21.53 7.88 27.98
N GLY A 700 21.59 8.12 26.68
CA GLY A 700 21.24 9.39 26.07
C GLY A 700 19.72 9.61 26.11
N ALA A 701 18.95 8.60 25.73
CA ALA A 701 17.49 8.63 25.77
C ALA A 701 16.91 8.54 27.18
N LEU A 702 17.39 7.61 28.01
CA LEU A 702 16.78 7.23 29.30
C LEU A 702 16.56 8.42 30.26
N GLN A 703 17.42 9.43 30.23
CA GLN A 703 17.32 10.63 31.07
C GLN A 703 16.18 11.60 30.68
N TYR A 704 15.61 11.46 29.48
CA TYR A 704 14.55 12.32 28.93
C TYR A 704 13.17 11.65 28.86
N LEU A 705 13.11 10.33 29.06
CA LEU A 705 11.87 9.56 29.06
C LEU A 705 11.04 9.83 30.33
N GLN A 706 9.77 10.17 30.16
CA GLN A 706 8.82 10.33 31.27
C GLN A 706 8.20 8.96 31.62
N ILE A 707 8.94 8.18 32.42
CA ILE A 707 8.53 6.84 32.85
C ILE A 707 7.61 6.95 34.08
N GLY A 708 6.38 6.48 33.92
CA GLY A 708 5.36 6.37 34.96
C GLY A 708 5.14 4.93 35.45
N THR A 709 3.90 4.62 35.83
CA THR A 709 3.53 3.30 36.38
C THR A 709 3.78 2.17 35.39
N TRP A 710 4.22 1.02 35.89
CA TRP A 710 4.20 -0.26 35.19
C TRP A 710 3.45 -1.29 36.03
N PHE A 711 2.91 -2.31 35.36
CA PHE A 711 2.23 -3.45 35.97
C PHE A 711 2.90 -4.75 35.50
N GLY A 712 2.93 -5.77 36.36
CA GLY A 712 3.49 -7.09 36.05
C GLY A 712 2.46 -8.22 36.25
N SER A 713 2.90 -9.47 36.12
CA SER A 713 2.05 -10.65 36.34
C SER A 713 1.25 -10.66 37.66
N PRO A 714 1.75 -10.16 38.81
CA PRO A 714 0.96 -10.06 40.04
C PRO A 714 -0.23 -9.08 39.98
N ASP A 715 -0.21 -8.12 39.05
CA ASP A 715 -1.25 -7.09 38.90
C ASP A 715 -2.38 -7.51 37.95
N VAL A 716 -2.32 -8.72 37.39
CA VAL A 716 -3.12 -9.14 36.24
C VAL A 716 -3.82 -10.46 36.49
N VAL A 717 -5.10 -10.51 36.17
CA VAL A 717 -5.90 -11.73 36.18
C VAL A 717 -6.56 -11.86 34.80
N PHE A 718 -6.09 -12.77 33.96
CA PHE A 718 -6.76 -13.06 32.68
C PHE A 718 -8.16 -13.66 32.92
N ALA A 719 -9.11 -13.32 32.05
CA ALA A 719 -10.47 -13.87 32.11
C ALA A 719 -10.50 -15.38 31.83
N THR A 720 -9.59 -15.86 30.98
CA THR A 720 -9.39 -17.28 30.64
C THR A 720 -8.11 -17.80 31.29
N PRO A 721 -8.18 -18.71 32.30
CA PRO A 721 -7.01 -19.29 32.93
C PRO A 721 -6.29 -20.28 32.00
N MET A 722 -5.08 -19.93 31.59
CA MET A 722 -4.13 -20.77 30.85
C MET A 722 -2.70 -20.22 31.07
N SER A 723 -1.68 -20.97 30.65
CA SER A 723 -0.29 -20.50 30.64
C SER A 723 -0.07 -19.46 29.54
N ASP A 724 0.78 -18.46 29.78
CA ASP A 724 0.97 -17.34 28.85
C ASP A 724 1.59 -17.76 27.51
N SER A 725 2.35 -18.86 27.48
CA SER A 725 2.86 -19.51 26.27
C SER A 725 1.80 -20.23 25.42
N ALA A 726 0.57 -20.38 25.93
CA ALA A 726 -0.55 -21.04 25.24
C ALA A 726 -1.60 -20.05 24.70
N ARG A 727 -1.49 -18.75 25.04
CA ARG A 727 -2.37 -17.71 24.49
C ARG A 727 -2.05 -17.47 23.03
N ALA A 728 -3.05 -17.56 22.16
CA ALA A 728 -2.88 -17.49 20.71
C ALA A 728 -3.86 -16.53 20.03
N VAL A 729 -5.09 -16.39 20.53
CA VAL A 729 -6.12 -15.51 19.98
C VAL A 729 -6.50 -14.42 20.98
N TYR A 730 -7.01 -13.28 20.51
CA TYR A 730 -7.31 -12.12 21.38
C TYR A 730 -8.13 -12.45 22.64
N SER A 731 -9.10 -13.38 22.55
CA SER A 731 -9.92 -13.81 23.69
C SER A 731 -9.12 -14.41 24.86
N ASP A 732 -7.89 -14.87 24.61
CA ASP A 732 -6.99 -15.41 25.63
C ASP A 732 -6.30 -14.30 26.44
N PHE A 733 -6.23 -13.08 25.88
CA PHE A 733 -5.56 -11.91 26.46
C PHE A 733 -6.53 -10.95 27.18
N VAL A 734 -7.83 -11.20 27.11
CA VAL A 734 -8.86 -10.40 27.82
C VAL A 734 -8.63 -10.47 29.32
N LEU A 735 -8.54 -9.31 29.97
CA LEU A 735 -8.33 -9.21 31.42
C LEU A 735 -9.67 -9.24 32.17
N SER A 736 -9.69 -9.97 33.30
CA SER A 736 -10.77 -9.91 34.28
C SER A 736 -10.77 -8.56 34.98
N THR A 737 -11.96 -8.02 35.24
CA THR A 737 -12.17 -6.79 36.03
C THR A 737 -11.66 -6.88 37.48
N ALA A 738 -11.31 -8.07 37.94
CA ALA A 738 -10.62 -8.29 39.22
C ALA A 738 -9.11 -7.97 39.20
N SER A 739 -8.52 -7.64 38.04
CA SER A 739 -7.09 -7.35 37.89
C SER A 739 -6.68 -6.08 38.67
N PRO A 740 -5.71 -6.15 39.62
CA PRO A 740 -5.20 -4.98 40.32
C PRO A 740 -4.72 -3.82 39.42
N ALA A 741 -4.23 -4.09 38.22
CA ALA A 741 -3.85 -3.06 37.24
C ALA A 741 -5.05 -2.19 36.84
N ILE A 742 -6.22 -2.79 36.59
CA ILE A 742 -7.46 -2.08 36.20
C ILE A 742 -7.96 -1.22 37.36
N ALA A 743 -7.91 -1.74 38.59
CA ALA A 743 -8.24 -0.98 39.80
C ALA A 743 -7.27 0.22 40.03
N GLN A 744 -6.05 0.14 39.49
CA GLN A 744 -5.05 1.21 39.49
C GLN A 744 -5.08 2.08 38.22
N GLY A 745 -6.11 1.94 37.37
CA GLY A 745 -6.38 2.82 36.24
C GLY A 745 -5.83 2.35 34.88
N PHE A 746 -5.35 1.11 34.75
CA PHE A 746 -5.07 0.50 33.45
C PHE A 746 -6.33 0.40 32.60
N GLN A 747 -6.27 0.89 31.35
CA GLN A 747 -7.37 0.71 30.39
C GLN A 747 -7.13 -0.53 29.52
N THR A 748 -8.01 -1.51 29.60
CA THR A 748 -7.96 -2.71 28.73
C THR A 748 -8.26 -2.37 27.28
N SER A 749 -7.68 -3.13 26.35
CA SER A 749 -8.02 -3.08 24.94
C SER A 749 -9.53 -3.23 24.69
N HIS A 750 -10.03 -2.46 23.73
CA HIS A 750 -11.38 -2.58 23.20
C HIS A 750 -11.47 -3.44 21.93
N PHE A 751 -10.37 -4.09 21.51
CA PHE A 751 -10.32 -4.84 20.26
C PHE A 751 -11.50 -5.82 20.12
N SER A 752 -12.15 -5.78 18.97
CA SER A 752 -13.27 -6.63 18.58
C SER A 752 -13.16 -7.01 17.10
N ARG A 753 -13.19 -8.32 16.83
CA ARG A 753 -13.22 -8.91 15.49
C ARG A 753 -14.65 -9.11 15.01
#